data_AF-A0A973NW17-F1
#
_entry.id   AF-A0A973NW17-F1
#
_cell.length_a   1.000
_cell.length_b   1.000
_cell.length_c   1.000
_cell.angle_alpha   90.00
_cell.angle_beta   90.00
_cell.angle_gamma   90.00
#
_symmetry.space_group_name_H-M   'P 1'
#
loop_
_entity.id
_entity.type
_entity.pdbx_description
1 polymer ?
#
loop_
_entity_poly.entity_id
_entity_poly.type
_entity_poly.pdbx_seq_one_letter_code
_entity_poly.pdbx_strand_id
1 'polypeptide(L)'
;MRQHTGFLRVLFDEAHSEAWTIDPAAALAMNPVNPADAGYAHAAELLRARGHAVEAHRGGAFTPELLADADTVVIAHPADPARERTTGIGTPVFTGAELDALQAYVHAGGGLVLLADSEQDAGTNLAALLARFGVGLEHLTVQDAVRRHQGNARWVLAERAKLPESRIEPEDVLAGVQQACFYRSGTLFTAADADVLPLFTSSATADPAERPLAVAVRSGRGRVVVFADSDLFGDDSIGDYDHRTLRVNAVTWASRRPTGPAEAAAPHSVVDGAAFAELKSAIEELRPMQSKDGSIDFEAGHDRDRALELTARIGAALDTLAPSFPHDADYLAAVQKDLILWAEGGFGVPDFLDSLAAFNPARARQDGREHLVVFPMYTQNGNLDRNFEALVIRAVWPDWIAELERDKYSNAQFLPIEFASGDGFTPGYDTNSAVLFPETVAVRETPVFTWGAIFCDREAARFRQVTSAAAQTLKLSLPPDAARLLADQRLTQESFVLWDLIHDRTHSHGDLPFDPFMIKQRMPYFLYSLEELRCDLTAFGEAVALEREGGTGSAHARLVQYAILFDRLFRFPITGGRVRNYDGLGGQLLFAYLHRNGVVRWTDNRLAVDWNRIAEAVIALGTEVETLYRDGIDRPKPAHWLAAYNLVASYVAPNPASVWARGAEALPLDGPPKGLVDAVLPDEFPLSMFYEALSKKLAPVVEATRGVTG
;
A
#
# COMPACT_ATOMS: atom_id res chain seq x y z
N MET A 1 -7.33 20.13 15.08
CA MET A 1 -6.51 19.42 14.07
C MET A 1 -7.37 18.35 13.43
N ARG A 2 -7.39 18.27 12.09
CA ARG A 2 -8.17 17.24 11.36
C ARG A 2 -7.47 15.88 11.50
N GLN A 3 -8.21 14.79 11.48
CA GLN A 3 -7.63 13.45 11.38
C GLN A 3 -7.00 13.30 9.98
N HIS A 4 -5.71 12.97 9.95
CA HIS A 4 -4.95 12.69 8.73
C HIS A 4 -5.44 11.38 8.12
N THR A 5 -5.99 11.38 6.91
CA THR A 5 -6.51 10.18 6.21
C THR A 5 -5.58 9.66 5.13
N GLY A 6 -4.45 10.31 4.88
CA GLY A 6 -3.55 9.99 3.76
C GLY A 6 -4.06 10.39 2.37
N PHE A 7 -5.35 10.72 2.20
CA PHE A 7 -5.89 11.24 0.94
C PHE A 7 -5.68 12.76 0.81
N LEU A 8 -5.69 13.25 -0.44
CA LEU A 8 -5.39 14.64 -0.78
C LEU A 8 -6.59 15.56 -0.58
N ARG A 9 -6.30 16.79 -0.18
CA ARG A 9 -7.18 17.95 -0.37
C ARG A 9 -6.69 18.78 -1.54
N VAL A 10 -7.48 18.82 -2.60
CA VAL A 10 -7.22 19.57 -3.83
C VAL A 10 -8.13 20.79 -3.85
N LEU A 11 -7.54 21.98 -3.86
CA LEU A 11 -8.25 23.25 -4.02
C LEU A 11 -8.17 23.67 -5.49
N PHE A 12 -9.30 23.70 -6.17
CA PHE A 12 -9.40 24.15 -7.56
C PHE A 12 -9.83 25.62 -7.58
N ASP A 13 -9.07 26.48 -8.24
CA ASP A 13 -9.37 27.91 -8.30
C ASP A 13 -10.53 28.19 -9.23
N GLU A 14 -11.52 28.94 -8.74
CA GLU A 14 -12.64 29.50 -9.50
C GLU A 14 -12.87 30.99 -9.13
N ALA A 15 -11.93 31.59 -8.40
CA ALA A 15 -12.03 32.93 -7.83
C ALA A 15 -11.36 34.01 -8.69
N HIS A 16 -10.58 33.61 -9.70
CA HIS A 16 -9.74 34.48 -10.52
C HIS A 16 -10.12 34.42 -12.00
N SER A 17 -11.42 34.35 -12.29
CA SER A 17 -11.98 34.37 -13.64
C SER A 17 -11.39 33.25 -14.51
N GLU A 18 -11.37 32.04 -13.97
CA GLU A 18 -10.89 30.83 -14.63
C GLU A 18 -11.79 30.47 -15.80
N ALA A 19 -11.18 30.04 -16.89
CA ALA A 19 -11.88 29.50 -18.06
C ALA A 19 -12.47 28.10 -17.83
N TRP A 20 -12.13 27.47 -16.71
CA TRP A 20 -12.55 26.12 -16.35
C TRP A 20 -13.16 26.09 -14.96
N THR A 21 -14.19 25.26 -14.77
CA THR A 21 -14.85 25.06 -13.48
C THR A 21 -15.12 23.57 -13.25
N ILE A 22 -15.04 23.13 -11.99
CA ILE A 22 -15.42 21.77 -11.59
C ILE A 22 -16.93 21.64 -11.30
N ASP A 23 -17.68 22.73 -11.45
CA ASP A 23 -19.13 22.79 -11.25
C ASP A 23 -19.87 22.71 -12.59
N PRO A 24 -20.60 21.61 -12.86
CA PRO A 24 -21.34 21.44 -14.12
C PRO A 24 -22.36 22.56 -14.40
N ALA A 25 -22.96 23.16 -13.36
CA ALA A 25 -23.92 24.24 -13.53
C ALA A 25 -23.24 25.55 -13.93
N ALA A 26 -22.06 25.82 -13.37
CA ALA A 26 -21.24 26.96 -13.77
C ALA A 26 -20.71 26.77 -15.20
N ALA A 27 -20.24 25.57 -15.56
CA ALA A 27 -19.79 25.26 -16.92
C ALA A 27 -20.90 25.51 -17.96
N LEU A 28 -22.13 25.10 -17.66
CA LEU A 28 -23.31 25.37 -18.50
C LEU A 28 -23.61 26.87 -18.61
N ALA A 29 -23.41 27.65 -17.56
CA ALA A 29 -23.60 29.09 -17.59
C ALA A 29 -22.50 29.80 -18.41
N MET A 30 -21.25 29.36 -18.26
CA MET A 30 -20.09 29.87 -18.99
C MET A 30 -20.20 29.59 -20.50
N ASN A 31 -20.58 28.36 -20.85
CA ASN A 31 -20.68 27.89 -22.22
C ASN A 31 -21.99 27.12 -22.47
N PRO A 32 -23.13 27.82 -22.68
CA PRO A 32 -24.43 27.15 -22.87
C PRO A 32 -24.51 26.24 -24.10
N VAL A 33 -23.63 26.45 -25.08
CA VAL A 33 -23.62 25.70 -26.35
C VAL A 33 -22.80 24.42 -26.23
N ASN A 34 -21.66 24.48 -25.54
CA ASN A 34 -20.80 23.34 -25.29
C ASN A 34 -20.22 23.39 -23.87
N PRO A 35 -20.98 23.00 -22.82
CA PRO A 35 -20.52 23.08 -21.44
C PRO A 35 -19.26 22.25 -21.15
N ALA A 36 -19.01 21.21 -21.96
CA ALA A 36 -17.83 20.36 -21.80
C ALA A 36 -16.51 21.12 -22.12
N ASP A 37 -16.59 22.15 -22.96
CA ASP A 37 -15.53 23.12 -23.30
C ASP A 37 -15.56 24.32 -22.34
N ALA A 38 -15.63 24.01 -21.05
CA ALA A 38 -15.63 24.91 -19.89
C ALA A 38 -15.64 24.09 -18.57
N GLY A 39 -16.00 22.81 -18.64
CA GLY A 39 -16.09 21.90 -17.50
C GLY A 39 -14.82 21.08 -17.28
N TYR A 40 -14.43 20.95 -16.02
CA TYR A 40 -13.42 20.02 -15.49
C TYR A 40 -14.06 19.03 -14.50
N ALA A 41 -15.38 18.81 -14.61
CA ALA A 41 -16.13 17.99 -13.66
C ALA A 41 -15.64 16.54 -13.66
N HIS A 42 -15.38 15.96 -14.83
CA HIS A 42 -14.82 14.62 -14.96
C HIS A 42 -13.39 14.54 -14.41
N ALA A 43 -12.58 15.58 -14.60
CA ALA A 43 -11.23 15.65 -14.04
C ALA A 43 -11.24 15.69 -12.50
N ALA A 44 -12.22 16.36 -11.90
CA ALA A 44 -12.45 16.36 -10.45
C ALA A 44 -12.96 15.00 -9.95
N GLU A 45 -13.92 14.39 -10.65
CA GLU A 45 -14.45 13.07 -10.29
C GLU A 45 -13.39 11.97 -10.31
N LEU A 46 -12.41 12.03 -11.23
CA LEU A 46 -11.27 11.09 -11.23
C LEU A 46 -10.48 11.14 -9.92
N LEU A 47 -10.25 12.34 -9.37
CA LEU A 47 -9.54 12.50 -8.10
C LEU A 47 -10.41 12.07 -6.92
N ARG A 48 -11.72 12.37 -6.96
CA ARG A 48 -12.68 11.91 -5.93
C ARG A 48 -12.79 10.39 -5.88
N ALA A 49 -12.78 9.73 -7.04
CA ALA A 49 -12.75 8.27 -7.13
C ALA A 49 -11.46 7.66 -6.52
N ARG A 50 -10.37 8.44 -6.40
CA ARG A 50 -9.15 8.07 -5.67
C ARG A 50 -9.18 8.49 -4.19
N GLY A 51 -10.35 8.82 -3.67
CA GLY A 51 -10.57 9.22 -2.27
C GLY A 51 -10.17 10.65 -1.94
N HIS A 52 -9.71 11.44 -2.92
CA HIS A 52 -9.29 12.82 -2.68
C HIS A 52 -10.48 13.76 -2.52
N ALA A 53 -10.39 14.69 -1.57
CA ALA A 53 -11.32 15.80 -1.47
C ALA A 53 -10.96 16.85 -2.53
N VAL A 54 -11.94 17.23 -3.36
CA VAL A 54 -11.77 18.27 -4.39
C VAL A 54 -12.79 19.36 -4.17
N GLU A 55 -12.31 20.54 -3.78
CA GLU A 55 -13.10 21.72 -3.41
C GLU A 55 -12.81 22.88 -4.36
N ALA A 56 -13.83 23.65 -4.74
CA ALA A 56 -13.67 24.88 -5.51
C ALA A 56 -13.43 26.08 -4.59
N HIS A 57 -12.40 26.88 -4.89
CA HIS A 57 -12.18 28.20 -4.30
C HIS A 57 -12.99 29.23 -5.09
N ARG A 58 -14.16 29.61 -4.57
CA ARG A 58 -15.17 30.39 -5.32
C ARG A 58 -15.13 31.90 -5.07
N GLY A 59 -14.10 32.39 -4.39
CA GLY A 59 -13.94 33.83 -4.15
C GLY A 59 -13.00 34.14 -3.01
N GLY A 60 -12.44 35.36 -3.07
CA GLY A 60 -11.41 35.81 -2.15
C GLY A 60 -10.02 35.68 -2.75
N ALA A 61 -9.03 36.20 -2.03
CA ALA A 61 -7.63 36.13 -2.41
C ALA A 61 -6.97 34.86 -1.85
N PHE A 62 -5.90 34.40 -2.49
CA PHE A 62 -5.05 33.37 -1.90
C PHE A 62 -4.31 33.87 -0.65
N THR A 63 -4.78 33.46 0.54
CA THR A 63 -4.12 33.75 1.82
C THR A 63 -3.38 32.53 2.38
N PRO A 64 -2.37 32.73 3.25
CA PRO A 64 -1.69 31.62 3.91
C PRO A 64 -2.64 30.68 4.67
N GLU A 65 -3.71 31.20 5.27
CA GLU A 65 -4.69 30.41 6.03
C GLU A 65 -5.50 29.50 5.11
N LEU A 66 -5.92 30.00 3.95
CA LEU A 66 -6.61 29.20 2.93
C LEU A 66 -5.70 28.08 2.42
N LEU A 67 -4.46 28.44 2.10
CA LEU A 67 -3.48 27.53 1.50
C LEU A 67 -2.97 26.46 2.49
N ALA A 68 -2.89 26.76 3.79
CA ALA A 68 -2.41 25.82 4.81
C ALA A 68 -3.17 24.48 4.79
N ASP A 69 -4.46 24.56 4.45
CA ASP A 69 -5.45 23.49 4.47
C ASP A 69 -5.46 22.62 3.20
N ALA A 70 -4.80 23.05 2.12
CA ALA A 70 -4.75 22.33 0.84
C ALA A 70 -3.41 21.59 0.67
N ASP A 71 -3.46 20.36 0.15
CA ASP A 71 -2.26 19.61 -0.25
C ASP A 71 -1.80 20.01 -1.65
N THR A 72 -2.74 20.36 -2.53
CA THR A 72 -2.49 20.85 -3.89
C THR A 72 -3.46 21.96 -4.25
N VAL A 73 -2.98 23.00 -4.91
CA VAL A 73 -3.80 24.03 -5.57
C VAL A 73 -3.73 23.82 -7.08
N VAL A 74 -4.87 23.93 -7.76
CA VAL A 74 -4.97 23.87 -9.23
C VAL A 74 -5.48 25.21 -9.73
N ILE A 75 -4.71 25.87 -10.60
CA ILE A 75 -5.08 27.12 -11.25
C ILE A 75 -5.18 26.83 -12.76
N ALA A 76 -6.40 26.88 -13.28
CA ALA A 76 -6.70 26.45 -14.65
C ALA A 76 -7.11 27.66 -15.51
N HIS A 77 -6.12 28.24 -16.20
CA HIS A 77 -6.32 29.32 -17.17
C HIS A 77 -7.20 30.48 -16.65
N PRO A 78 -6.74 31.25 -15.65
CA PRO A 78 -7.36 32.53 -15.30
C PRO A 78 -7.31 33.43 -16.53
N ALA A 79 -8.44 33.99 -16.94
CA ALA A 79 -8.58 34.71 -18.21
C ALA A 79 -9.45 35.96 -18.09
N ASP A 80 -9.21 36.92 -18.99
CA ASP A 80 -10.06 38.10 -19.13
C ASP A 80 -11.42 37.68 -19.72
N PRO A 81 -12.57 37.96 -19.07
CA PRO A 81 -13.89 37.60 -19.58
C PRO A 81 -14.24 38.30 -20.90
N ALA A 82 -13.49 39.33 -21.32
CA ALA A 82 -13.62 39.92 -22.64
C ALA A 82 -13.02 39.05 -23.77
N ARG A 83 -12.22 38.05 -23.42
CA ARG A 83 -11.48 37.20 -24.38
C ARG A 83 -11.90 35.74 -24.30
N GLU A 84 -12.17 35.24 -23.10
CA GLU A 84 -12.61 33.87 -22.89
C GLU A 84 -13.89 33.76 -22.08
N ARG A 85 -14.52 32.58 -22.16
CA ARG A 85 -15.67 32.22 -21.31
C ARG A 85 -15.15 31.82 -19.94
N THR A 86 -15.42 32.61 -18.93
CA THR A 86 -14.88 32.40 -17.58
C THR A 86 -15.97 32.32 -16.52
N THR A 87 -15.62 31.90 -15.31
CA THR A 87 -16.50 31.92 -14.14
C THR A 87 -17.11 33.30 -13.87
N GLY A 88 -16.46 34.38 -14.37
CA GLY A 88 -16.87 35.77 -14.14
C GLY A 88 -16.70 36.22 -12.68
N ILE A 89 -16.00 35.44 -11.87
CA ILE A 89 -15.74 35.71 -10.46
C ILE A 89 -14.36 36.35 -10.31
N GLY A 90 -14.28 37.42 -9.51
CA GLY A 90 -13.01 38.07 -9.19
C GLY A 90 -12.29 38.67 -10.39
N THR A 91 -10.97 38.53 -10.42
CA THR A 91 -10.08 39.11 -11.44
C THR A 91 -8.98 38.11 -11.82
N PRO A 92 -8.61 37.97 -13.10
CA PRO A 92 -7.53 37.07 -13.54
C PRO A 92 -6.12 37.60 -13.27
N VAL A 93 -6.01 38.66 -12.47
CA VAL A 93 -4.75 39.28 -12.08
C VAL A 93 -4.55 39.09 -10.59
N PHE A 94 -3.64 38.19 -10.23
CA PHE A 94 -3.21 37.96 -8.86
C PHE A 94 -2.52 39.20 -8.29
N THR A 95 -2.84 39.56 -7.06
CA THR A 95 -2.12 40.61 -6.34
C THR A 95 -0.70 40.16 -5.97
N GLY A 96 0.20 41.10 -5.69
CA GLY A 96 1.55 40.76 -5.23
C GLY A 96 1.56 39.87 -3.98
N ALA A 97 0.61 40.12 -3.05
CA ALA A 97 0.46 39.33 -1.84
C ALA A 97 0.06 37.87 -2.12
N GLU A 98 -0.77 37.63 -3.12
CA GLU A 98 -1.19 36.28 -3.53
C GLU A 98 -0.05 35.51 -4.19
N LEU A 99 0.69 36.18 -5.08
CA LEU A 99 1.89 35.60 -5.68
C LEU A 99 2.90 35.19 -4.60
N ASP A 100 3.09 36.04 -3.58
CA ASP A 100 3.98 35.74 -2.45
C ASP A 100 3.44 34.61 -1.58
N ALA A 101 2.13 34.56 -1.32
CA ALA A 101 1.48 33.51 -0.54
C ALA A 101 1.58 32.14 -1.23
N LEU A 102 1.29 32.07 -2.54
CA LEU A 102 1.42 30.85 -3.35
C LEU A 102 2.87 30.37 -3.42
N GLN A 103 3.83 31.29 -3.62
CA GLN A 103 5.24 30.95 -3.63
C GLN A 103 5.70 30.39 -2.27
N ALA A 104 5.33 31.05 -1.17
CA ALA A 104 5.65 30.61 0.19
C ALA A 104 5.01 29.25 0.52
N TYR A 105 3.75 29.04 0.12
CA TYR A 105 3.03 27.77 0.26
C TYR A 105 3.78 26.63 -0.43
N VAL A 106 4.17 26.80 -1.70
CA VAL A 106 4.95 25.77 -2.43
C VAL A 106 6.31 25.56 -1.76
N HIS A 107 7.05 26.62 -1.41
CA HIS A 107 8.35 26.47 -0.74
C HIS A 107 8.24 25.70 0.59
N ALA A 108 7.10 25.87 1.29
CA ALA A 108 6.77 25.15 2.51
C ALA A 108 6.29 23.71 2.28
N GLY A 109 6.22 23.20 1.05
CA GLY A 109 5.84 21.82 0.76
C GLY A 109 4.46 21.67 0.11
N GLY A 110 3.75 22.76 -0.17
CA GLY A 110 2.51 22.73 -0.93
C GLY A 110 2.70 22.31 -2.39
N GLY A 111 1.64 21.77 -2.99
CA GLY A 111 1.60 21.40 -4.40
C GLY A 111 0.88 22.42 -5.25
N LEU A 112 1.36 22.65 -6.47
CA LEU A 112 0.71 23.56 -7.42
C LEU A 112 0.62 22.91 -8.81
N VAL A 113 -0.56 22.95 -9.44
CA VAL A 113 -0.75 22.57 -10.84
C VAL A 113 -1.26 23.79 -11.60
N LEU A 114 -0.51 24.23 -12.60
CA LEU A 114 -0.81 25.41 -13.41
C LEU A 114 -1.11 24.97 -14.83
N LEU A 115 -2.24 25.43 -15.36
CA LEU A 115 -2.61 25.20 -16.75
C LEU A 115 -2.72 26.55 -17.44
N ALA A 116 -1.89 26.73 -18.47
CA ALA A 116 -1.88 27.92 -19.30
C ALA A 116 -2.60 27.66 -20.63
N ASP A 117 -2.70 28.69 -21.45
CA ASP A 117 -3.16 28.63 -22.84
C ASP A 117 -2.13 29.26 -23.79
N SER A 118 -2.23 28.95 -25.09
CA SER A 118 -1.48 29.61 -26.16
C SER A 118 -1.50 31.15 -26.11
N GLU A 119 -2.55 31.80 -25.59
CA GLU A 119 -2.67 33.26 -25.49
C GLU A 119 -2.84 33.79 -24.05
N GLN A 120 -2.30 33.07 -23.06
CA GLN A 120 -2.53 33.29 -21.62
C GLN A 120 -2.46 34.74 -21.07
N ASP A 121 -1.43 35.53 -21.39
CA ASP A 121 -1.13 36.77 -20.63
C ASP A 121 -1.94 38.00 -21.08
N ALA A 122 -2.89 37.83 -21.99
CA ALA A 122 -3.65 38.94 -22.50
C ALA A 122 -4.75 39.36 -21.51
N GLY A 123 -4.39 40.19 -20.52
CA GLY A 123 -5.29 40.65 -19.44
C GLY A 123 -5.17 39.85 -18.13
N THR A 124 -4.12 39.02 -17.99
CA THR A 124 -3.86 38.15 -16.84
C THR A 124 -2.40 38.31 -16.41
N ASN A 125 -1.99 37.74 -15.27
CA ASN A 125 -0.58 37.73 -14.86
C ASN A 125 -0.06 36.34 -14.46
N LEU A 126 -0.56 35.28 -15.11
CA LEU A 126 -0.11 33.91 -14.82
C LEU A 126 1.40 33.75 -15.06
N ALA A 127 1.99 34.40 -16.08
CA ALA A 127 3.44 34.39 -16.26
C ALA A 127 4.23 34.97 -15.08
N ALA A 128 3.66 35.93 -14.34
CA ALA A 128 4.30 36.45 -13.13
C ALA A 128 4.37 35.39 -12.02
N LEU A 129 3.37 34.52 -11.91
CA LEU A 129 3.39 33.37 -11.00
C LEU A 129 4.36 32.30 -11.49
N LEU A 130 4.30 31.93 -12.78
CA LEU A 130 5.22 30.95 -13.39
C LEU A 130 6.70 31.34 -13.19
N ALA A 131 7.01 32.63 -13.34
CA ALA A 131 8.35 33.16 -13.16
C ALA A 131 8.89 32.97 -11.73
N ARG A 132 8.03 32.90 -10.71
CA ARG A 132 8.44 32.59 -9.31
C ARG A 132 9.06 31.20 -9.17
N PHE A 133 8.78 30.31 -10.12
CA PHE A 133 9.25 28.92 -10.14
C PHE A 133 10.22 28.64 -11.30
N GLY A 134 10.74 29.70 -11.93
CA GLY A 134 11.68 29.57 -13.03
C GLY A 134 11.08 28.98 -14.31
N VAL A 135 9.76 29.09 -14.50
CA VAL A 135 9.06 28.69 -15.73
C VAL A 135 8.56 29.94 -16.45
N GLY A 136 8.66 29.96 -17.77
CA GLY A 136 8.06 30.98 -18.61
C GLY A 136 7.25 30.36 -19.74
N LEU A 137 6.40 31.18 -20.36
CA LEU A 137 5.46 30.79 -21.40
C LEU A 137 5.75 31.60 -22.67
N GLU A 138 5.70 30.95 -23.83
CA GLU A 138 5.72 31.57 -25.14
C GLU A 138 4.30 31.57 -25.71
N HIS A 139 3.79 32.76 -26.01
CA HIS A 139 2.43 32.95 -26.53
C HIS A 139 2.38 32.71 -28.03
N LEU A 140 2.18 31.45 -28.40
CA LEU A 140 1.97 30.98 -29.76
C LEU A 140 1.05 29.77 -29.71
N THR A 141 0.51 29.34 -30.85
CA THR A 141 -0.19 28.05 -30.95
C THR A 141 0.69 27.07 -31.71
N VAL A 142 1.12 26.00 -31.04
CA VAL A 142 1.91 24.93 -31.66
C VAL A 142 1.09 24.27 -32.77
N GLN A 143 1.74 23.97 -33.91
CA GLN A 143 1.11 23.26 -35.01
C GLN A 143 1.94 22.07 -35.44
N ASP A 144 1.31 20.93 -35.71
CA ASP A 144 1.96 19.74 -36.26
C ASP A 144 1.12 19.16 -37.39
N ALA A 145 1.68 19.10 -38.59
CA ALA A 145 0.97 18.57 -39.75
C ALA A 145 0.96 17.03 -39.80
N VAL A 146 1.81 16.37 -39.01
CA VAL A 146 2.06 14.92 -39.06
C VAL A 146 1.49 14.24 -37.81
N ARG A 147 1.87 14.71 -36.63
CA ARG A 147 1.48 14.12 -35.34
C ARG A 147 0.36 14.92 -34.71
N ARG A 148 -0.86 14.66 -35.17
CA ARG A 148 -2.04 15.42 -34.78
C ARG A 148 -3.28 14.57 -34.55
N HIS A 149 -4.16 15.02 -33.67
CA HIS A 149 -5.47 14.42 -33.41
C HIS A 149 -6.50 14.92 -34.43
N GLN A 150 -7.33 14.00 -34.92
CA GLN A 150 -8.45 14.27 -35.86
C GLN A 150 -8.10 15.14 -37.08
N GLY A 151 -6.84 15.16 -37.51
CA GLY A 151 -6.40 15.94 -38.67
C GLY A 151 -6.29 17.46 -38.43
N ASN A 152 -6.55 17.95 -37.21
CA ASN A 152 -6.39 19.37 -36.88
C ASN A 152 -4.92 19.65 -36.52
N ALA A 153 -4.25 20.51 -37.28
CA ALA A 153 -2.83 20.79 -37.08
C ALA A 153 -2.53 21.41 -35.70
N ARG A 154 -3.49 22.03 -35.02
CA ARG A 154 -3.27 22.62 -33.68
C ARG A 154 -3.42 21.60 -32.54
N TRP A 155 -4.01 20.44 -32.82
CA TRP A 155 -4.22 19.38 -31.84
C TRP A 155 -3.04 18.41 -31.88
N VAL A 156 -1.93 18.80 -31.29
CA VAL A 156 -0.63 18.14 -31.44
C VAL A 156 -0.48 16.96 -30.49
N LEU A 157 0.02 15.84 -31.02
CA LEU A 157 0.34 14.66 -30.23
C LEU A 157 1.77 14.78 -29.70
N ALA A 158 1.88 15.11 -28.41
CA ALA A 158 3.15 15.36 -27.76
C ALA A 158 4.03 14.12 -27.69
N GLU A 159 5.33 14.35 -27.58
CA GLU A 159 6.34 13.31 -27.33
C GLU A 159 6.79 13.38 -25.87
N ARG A 160 6.95 12.22 -25.23
CA ARG A 160 7.51 12.16 -23.87
C ARG A 160 8.92 12.71 -23.92
N ALA A 161 9.22 13.66 -23.04
CA ALA A 161 10.53 14.25 -22.96
C ALA A 161 11.57 13.19 -22.55
N LYS A 162 12.75 13.24 -23.18
CA LYS A 162 13.85 12.34 -22.85
C LYS A 162 14.66 12.95 -21.71
N LEU A 163 14.82 12.18 -20.64
CA LEU A 163 15.77 12.52 -19.57
C LEU A 163 17.17 12.07 -19.96
N PRO A 164 18.22 12.82 -19.56
CA PRO A 164 19.59 12.33 -19.68
C PRO A 164 19.75 10.98 -18.97
N GLU A 165 20.54 10.05 -19.52
CA GLU A 165 20.78 8.73 -18.91
C GLU A 165 21.34 8.80 -17.49
N SER A 166 22.03 9.89 -17.15
CA SER A 166 22.57 10.16 -15.81
C SER A 166 21.51 10.57 -14.78
N ARG A 167 20.31 10.99 -15.22
CA ARG A 167 19.24 11.47 -14.35
C ARG A 167 18.30 10.33 -14.00
N ILE A 168 18.29 9.94 -12.72
CA ILE A 168 17.38 8.93 -12.19
C ILE A 168 16.35 9.63 -11.32
N GLU A 169 15.10 9.60 -11.76
CA GLU A 169 13.98 10.12 -10.97
C GLU A 169 13.37 9.02 -10.12
N PRO A 170 13.15 9.26 -8.81
CA PRO A 170 12.51 8.26 -7.94
C PRO A 170 11.03 8.07 -8.24
N GLU A 171 10.41 9.02 -8.96
CA GLU A 171 8.99 9.03 -9.28
C GLU A 171 8.80 9.35 -10.76
N ASP A 172 7.87 8.66 -11.43
CA ASP A 172 7.50 8.90 -12.82
C ASP A 172 6.11 9.54 -12.90
N VAL A 173 6.04 10.86 -13.12
CA VAL A 173 4.78 11.59 -13.34
C VAL A 173 3.99 11.03 -14.53
N LEU A 174 4.69 10.38 -15.45
CA LEU A 174 4.12 9.81 -16.67
C LEU A 174 3.96 8.29 -16.56
N ALA A 175 3.95 7.73 -15.34
CA ALA A 175 3.67 6.32 -15.11
C ALA A 175 2.31 5.95 -15.70
N GLY A 176 2.30 5.01 -16.65
CA GLY A 176 1.08 4.60 -17.38
C GLY A 176 0.62 5.58 -18.47
N VAL A 177 1.33 6.68 -18.70
CA VAL A 177 1.01 7.66 -19.74
C VAL A 177 1.91 7.43 -20.96
N GLN A 178 1.35 6.98 -22.07
CA GLN A 178 2.06 6.79 -23.33
C GLN A 178 1.83 7.95 -24.30
N GLN A 179 0.60 8.48 -24.34
CA GLN A 179 0.21 9.52 -25.29
C GLN A 179 -0.62 10.62 -24.62
N ALA A 180 -0.40 11.85 -25.08
CA ALA A 180 -1.19 13.02 -24.71
C ALA A 180 -1.33 13.95 -25.92
N CYS A 181 -2.52 14.51 -26.09
CA CYS A 181 -2.88 15.48 -27.13
C CYS A 181 -3.05 16.86 -26.51
N PHE A 182 -2.37 17.84 -27.07
CA PHE A 182 -2.40 19.24 -26.66
C PHE A 182 -3.17 20.01 -27.76
N TYR A 183 -4.27 20.70 -27.42
CA TYR A 183 -5.26 21.24 -28.36
C TYR A 183 -5.04 22.71 -28.73
N ARG A 184 -4.67 23.56 -27.76
CA ARG A 184 -4.35 24.99 -27.97
C ARG A 184 -3.10 25.36 -27.19
N SER A 185 -2.08 24.53 -27.36
CA SER A 185 -0.89 24.68 -26.55
C SER A 185 0.04 25.78 -27.03
N GLY A 186 0.54 26.57 -26.08
CA GLY A 186 1.77 27.34 -26.23
C GLY A 186 3.01 26.48 -26.01
N THR A 187 4.13 27.13 -25.69
CA THR A 187 5.36 26.42 -25.30
C THR A 187 5.94 26.98 -24.03
N LEU A 188 6.62 26.14 -23.26
CA LEU A 188 7.28 26.53 -22.02
C LEU A 188 8.79 26.67 -22.24
N PHE A 189 9.40 27.57 -21.49
CA PHE A 189 10.84 27.59 -21.28
C PHE A 189 11.13 27.62 -19.79
N THR A 190 12.33 27.20 -19.42
CA THR A 190 12.73 27.16 -18.01
C THR A 190 14.06 27.84 -17.78
N ALA A 191 14.22 28.41 -16.59
CA ALA A 191 15.48 28.95 -16.12
C ALA A 191 16.53 27.83 -16.03
N ALA A 192 17.79 28.16 -16.32
CA ALA A 192 18.87 27.18 -16.39
C ALA A 192 19.22 26.55 -15.03
N ASP A 193 18.87 27.21 -13.93
CA ASP A 193 19.16 26.84 -12.55
C ASP A 193 17.97 26.17 -11.83
N ALA A 194 16.80 26.08 -12.46
CA ALA A 194 15.64 25.42 -11.88
C ALA A 194 15.76 23.88 -11.94
N ASP A 195 15.36 23.18 -10.87
CA ASP A 195 15.22 21.71 -10.89
C ASP A 195 13.94 21.32 -11.63
N VAL A 196 14.08 21.21 -12.96
CA VAL A 196 13.00 20.97 -13.90
C VAL A 196 13.05 19.54 -14.39
N LEU A 197 11.92 18.85 -14.32
CA LEU A 197 11.64 17.59 -14.96
C LEU A 197 10.78 17.84 -16.21
N PRO A 198 11.33 17.79 -17.43
CA PRO A 198 10.51 17.91 -18.63
C PRO A 198 9.61 16.67 -18.76
N LEU A 199 8.33 16.89 -19.09
CA LEU A 199 7.34 15.81 -19.22
C LEU A 199 7.01 15.54 -20.68
N PHE A 200 6.62 16.59 -21.41
CA PHE A 200 6.22 16.50 -22.81
C PHE A 200 6.87 17.60 -23.64
N THR A 201 7.17 17.29 -24.89
CA THR A 201 7.62 18.24 -25.91
C THR A 201 6.75 18.15 -27.15
N SER A 202 6.71 19.23 -27.94
CA SER A 202 6.26 19.16 -29.32
C SER A 202 7.19 18.26 -30.11
N SER A 203 6.70 17.68 -31.21
CA SER A 203 7.50 16.74 -31.99
C SER A 203 8.54 17.46 -32.86
N ALA A 204 9.42 16.70 -33.49
CA ALA A 204 10.36 17.22 -34.48
C ALA A 204 9.68 17.75 -35.76
N THR A 205 8.41 17.42 -36.02
CA THR A 205 7.63 17.90 -37.18
C THR A 205 6.69 19.05 -36.83
N ALA A 206 6.65 19.46 -35.56
CA ALA A 206 5.85 20.58 -35.12
C ALA A 206 6.54 21.93 -35.40
N ASP A 207 5.76 23.01 -35.39
CA ASP A 207 6.23 24.39 -35.34
C ASP A 207 5.65 25.07 -34.10
N PRO A 208 6.49 25.49 -33.13
CA PRO A 208 7.93 25.22 -33.05
C PRO A 208 8.23 23.75 -32.67
N ALA A 209 9.31 23.19 -33.21
CA ALA A 209 9.74 21.82 -32.98
C ALA A 209 10.45 21.63 -31.63
N GLU A 210 10.26 20.46 -31.01
CA GLU A 210 11.00 20.00 -29.81
C GLU A 210 10.96 20.98 -28.62
N ARG A 211 9.87 21.75 -28.50
CA ARG A 211 9.67 22.70 -27.39
C ARG A 211 8.90 22.05 -26.25
N PRO A 212 9.23 22.35 -24.97
CA PRO A 212 8.45 21.85 -23.84
C PRO A 212 6.99 22.28 -23.89
N LEU A 213 6.07 21.34 -23.67
CA LEU A 213 4.62 21.56 -23.55
C LEU A 213 4.15 21.33 -22.11
N ALA A 214 4.86 20.51 -21.35
CA ALA A 214 4.63 20.30 -19.93
C ALA A 214 5.93 20.04 -19.18
N VAL A 215 6.03 20.62 -17.99
CA VAL A 215 7.19 20.45 -17.09
C VAL A 215 6.73 20.27 -15.65
N ALA A 216 7.55 19.58 -14.85
CA ALA A 216 7.42 19.53 -13.41
C ALA A 216 8.63 20.23 -12.78
N VAL A 217 8.45 20.88 -11.63
CA VAL A 217 9.50 21.66 -10.95
C VAL A 217 9.49 21.34 -9.47
N ARG A 218 10.67 21.15 -8.88
CA ARG A 218 10.84 21.12 -7.42
C ARG A 218 11.25 22.49 -6.93
N SER A 219 10.49 23.06 -5.99
CA SER A 219 10.71 24.41 -5.47
C SER A 219 10.62 24.42 -3.95
N GLY A 220 11.75 24.64 -3.28
CA GLY A 220 11.85 24.44 -1.84
C GLY A 220 11.52 22.99 -1.46
N ARG A 221 10.53 22.78 -0.60
CA ARG A 221 10.03 21.44 -0.24
C ARG A 221 8.83 20.98 -1.08
N GLY A 222 8.25 21.88 -1.87
CA GLY A 222 7.05 21.61 -2.66
C GLY A 222 7.36 21.40 -4.13
N ARG A 223 6.28 21.29 -4.91
CA ARG A 223 6.32 20.82 -6.29
C ARG A 223 5.29 21.55 -7.13
N VAL A 224 5.66 21.83 -8.38
CA VAL A 224 4.81 22.51 -9.36
C VAL A 224 4.75 21.67 -10.63
N VAL A 225 3.57 21.48 -11.20
CA VAL A 225 3.40 20.93 -12.56
C VAL A 225 2.76 21.99 -13.44
N VAL A 226 3.34 22.24 -14.60
CA VAL A 226 2.86 23.24 -15.56
C VAL A 226 2.55 22.58 -16.88
N PHE A 227 1.36 22.84 -17.40
CA PHE A 227 0.95 22.51 -18.77
C PHE A 227 0.76 23.81 -19.54
N ALA A 228 1.28 23.88 -20.76
CA ALA A 228 1.04 25.00 -21.68
C ALA A 228 -0.33 24.91 -22.39
N ASP A 229 -1.24 24.10 -21.87
CA ASP A 229 -2.54 23.81 -22.43
C ASP A 229 -3.53 23.51 -21.30
N SER A 230 -4.70 24.13 -21.38
CA SER A 230 -5.78 23.97 -20.42
C SER A 230 -6.99 23.21 -20.99
N ASP A 231 -7.05 22.95 -22.29
CA ASP A 231 -8.07 22.10 -22.91
C ASP A 231 -7.83 20.62 -22.61
N LEU A 232 -6.57 20.22 -22.41
CA LEU A 232 -6.10 18.84 -22.19
C LEU A 232 -6.97 18.02 -21.20
N PHE A 233 -7.50 18.67 -20.16
CA PHE A 233 -8.33 18.03 -19.14
C PHE A 233 -9.78 18.50 -19.11
N GLY A 234 -10.23 19.23 -20.14
CA GLY A 234 -11.63 19.59 -20.34
C GLY A 234 -12.51 18.36 -20.46
N ASP A 235 -13.79 18.47 -20.10
CA ASP A 235 -14.71 17.34 -20.04
C ASP A 235 -14.94 16.66 -21.41
N ASP A 236 -14.66 17.37 -22.51
CA ASP A 236 -14.68 16.85 -23.89
C ASP A 236 -13.37 16.18 -24.34
N SER A 237 -12.27 16.42 -23.64
CA SER A 237 -10.90 16.04 -24.04
C SER A 237 -10.22 15.10 -23.04
N ILE A 238 -10.67 15.06 -21.78
CA ILE A 238 -10.12 14.19 -20.71
C ILE A 238 -10.25 12.69 -21.03
N GLY A 239 -11.17 12.32 -21.92
CA GLY A 239 -11.36 10.96 -22.39
C GLY A 239 -10.37 10.50 -23.46
N ASP A 240 -9.63 11.43 -24.06
CA ASP A 240 -8.66 11.11 -25.10
C ASP A 240 -7.35 10.56 -24.52
N TYR A 241 -6.77 9.59 -25.22
CA TYR A 241 -5.49 8.96 -24.88
C TYR A 241 -5.37 8.62 -23.38
N ASP A 242 -4.27 9.02 -22.72
CA ASP A 242 -4.00 8.74 -21.31
C ASP A 242 -4.23 9.97 -20.41
N HIS A 243 -5.07 10.94 -20.82
CA HIS A 243 -5.25 12.21 -20.10
C HIS A 243 -5.78 12.00 -18.68
N ARG A 244 -6.66 11.01 -18.48
CA ARG A 244 -7.15 10.62 -17.14
C ARG A 244 -6.01 10.27 -16.19
N THR A 245 -5.10 9.41 -16.64
CA THR A 245 -3.93 8.97 -15.86
C THR A 245 -2.97 10.14 -15.62
N LEU A 246 -2.71 10.94 -16.65
CA LEU A 246 -1.85 12.11 -16.56
C LEU A 246 -2.36 13.13 -15.54
N ARG A 247 -3.68 13.39 -15.51
CA ARG A 247 -4.31 14.30 -14.55
C ARG A 247 -4.10 13.85 -13.11
N VAL A 248 -4.40 12.58 -12.82
CA VAL A 248 -4.24 12.00 -11.48
C VAL A 248 -2.77 12.05 -11.07
N ASN A 249 -1.86 11.58 -11.93
CA ASN A 249 -0.43 11.57 -11.64
C ASN A 249 0.14 12.98 -11.38
N ALA A 250 -0.25 13.98 -12.18
CA ALA A 250 0.22 15.35 -12.02
C ALA A 250 -0.19 15.94 -10.66
N VAL A 251 -1.45 15.75 -10.27
CA VAL A 251 -1.96 16.24 -8.98
C VAL A 251 -1.32 15.48 -7.82
N THR A 252 -1.28 14.14 -7.86
CA THR A 252 -0.66 13.34 -6.80
C THR A 252 0.83 13.65 -6.66
N TRP A 253 1.55 13.80 -7.78
CA TRP A 253 2.98 14.11 -7.73
C TRP A 253 3.26 15.50 -7.16
N ALA A 254 2.46 16.49 -7.55
CA ALA A 254 2.59 17.87 -7.06
C ALA A 254 2.27 17.98 -5.57
N SER A 255 1.36 17.13 -5.09
CA SER A 255 0.81 17.23 -3.75
C SER A 255 1.84 17.27 -2.63
N ARG A 256 1.44 17.94 -1.54
CA ARG A 256 2.17 17.92 -0.28
C ARG A 256 2.52 16.49 0.12
N ARG A 257 3.82 16.28 0.32
CA ARG A 257 4.33 15.04 0.88
C ARG A 257 3.92 14.95 2.34
N PRO A 258 3.35 13.81 2.79
CA PRO A 258 3.25 13.56 4.22
C PRO A 258 4.62 13.77 4.84
N THR A 259 4.70 14.62 5.87
CA THR A 259 5.92 14.70 6.68
C THR A 259 6.11 13.33 7.36
N GLY A 260 7.36 12.87 7.48
CA GLY A 260 7.70 11.57 8.11
C GLY A 260 7.04 11.39 9.48
N PRO A 261 7.10 10.17 10.04
CA PRO A 261 6.02 9.53 10.81
C PRO A 261 5.17 10.55 11.55
N ALA A 262 3.92 10.68 11.10
CA ALA A 262 3.01 11.70 11.58
C ALA A 262 3.10 11.82 13.11
N GLU A 263 3.47 13.00 13.61
CA GLU A 263 3.01 13.46 14.91
C GLU A 263 1.49 13.68 14.81
N ALA A 264 0.75 12.60 14.60
CA ALA A 264 -0.67 12.54 14.92
C ALA A 264 -0.70 11.92 16.30
N ALA A 265 -1.05 12.73 17.31
CA ALA A 265 -1.28 12.27 18.67
C ALA A 265 -2.05 10.95 18.64
N ALA A 266 -1.36 9.83 18.85
CA ALA A 266 -2.03 8.59 19.18
C ALA A 266 -2.91 8.95 20.38
N PRO A 267 -4.23 8.72 20.33
CA PRO A 267 -5.02 8.84 21.54
C PRO A 267 -4.26 8.07 22.62
N HIS A 268 -3.97 8.72 23.75
CA HIS A 268 -3.31 8.08 24.87
C HIS A 268 -4.03 6.76 25.12
N SER A 269 -3.30 5.65 25.09
CA SER A 269 -3.87 4.35 25.39
C SER A 269 -4.70 4.47 26.66
N VAL A 270 -5.85 3.79 26.70
CA VAL A 270 -6.71 3.79 27.91
C VAL A 270 -6.07 3.02 29.07
N VAL A 271 -4.89 2.44 28.81
CA VAL A 271 -4.08 1.68 29.75
C VAL A 271 -3.19 2.58 30.58
N ASP A 272 -3.15 2.30 31.89
CA ASP A 272 -2.10 2.81 32.77
C ASP A 272 -0.74 2.21 32.36
N GLY A 273 0.11 3.03 31.73
CA GLY A 273 1.43 2.61 31.27
C GLY A 273 2.33 2.10 32.38
N ALA A 274 2.16 2.55 33.63
CA ALA A 274 2.94 2.02 34.76
C ALA A 274 2.50 0.60 35.15
N ALA A 275 1.19 0.33 35.14
CA ALA A 275 0.66 -1.00 35.41
C ALA A 275 1.04 -2.00 34.31
N PHE A 276 0.99 -1.58 33.04
CA PHE A 276 1.45 -2.43 31.93
C PHE A 276 2.96 -2.67 31.97
N ALA A 277 3.76 -1.66 32.33
CA ALA A 277 5.20 -1.83 32.52
C ALA A 277 5.54 -2.84 33.63
N GLU A 278 4.76 -2.87 34.72
CA GLU A 278 4.91 -3.88 35.78
C GLU A 278 4.55 -5.29 35.29
N LEU A 279 3.43 -5.44 34.56
CA LEU A 279 3.05 -6.71 33.92
C LEU A 279 4.16 -7.23 33.01
N LYS A 280 4.66 -6.34 32.13
CA LYS A 280 5.74 -6.65 31.19
C LYS A 280 7.03 -7.06 31.92
N SER A 281 7.43 -6.32 32.95
CA SER A 281 8.61 -6.62 33.78
C SER A 281 8.53 -8.00 34.43
N ALA A 282 7.37 -8.34 35.04
CA ALA A 282 7.19 -9.64 35.67
C ALA A 282 7.21 -10.79 34.65
N ILE A 283 6.62 -10.60 33.47
CA ILE A 283 6.68 -11.58 32.37
C ILE A 283 8.12 -11.73 31.87
N GLU A 284 8.83 -10.65 31.58
CA GLU A 284 10.21 -10.68 31.08
C GLU A 284 11.15 -11.45 32.01
N GLU A 285 10.94 -11.35 33.32
CA GLU A 285 11.72 -12.10 34.31
C GLU A 285 11.29 -13.57 34.44
N LEU A 286 10.02 -13.89 34.17
CA LEU A 286 9.52 -15.28 34.21
C LEU A 286 9.98 -16.10 33.00
N ARG A 287 10.05 -15.48 31.81
CA ARG A 287 10.32 -16.18 30.54
C ARG A 287 11.56 -17.08 30.55
N PRO A 288 12.74 -16.66 31.08
CA PRO A 288 13.94 -17.50 31.07
C PRO A 288 13.81 -18.77 31.92
N MET A 289 12.78 -18.86 32.78
CA MET A 289 12.46 -20.04 33.58
C MET A 289 11.61 -21.06 32.81
N GLN A 290 11.01 -20.66 31.67
CA GLN A 290 10.11 -21.51 30.91
C GLN A 290 10.86 -22.38 29.91
N SER A 291 10.49 -23.65 29.89
CA SER A 291 10.84 -24.63 28.86
C SER A 291 10.10 -24.35 27.55
N LYS A 292 10.44 -25.08 26.49
CA LYS A 292 9.83 -24.92 25.15
C LYS A 292 8.31 -25.03 25.11
N ASP A 293 7.74 -25.87 25.97
CA ASP A 293 6.29 -26.07 26.08
C ASP A 293 5.61 -25.11 27.06
N GLY A 294 6.39 -24.24 27.72
CA GLY A 294 5.95 -23.22 28.67
C GLY A 294 6.01 -23.64 30.13
N SER A 295 6.30 -24.92 30.44
CA SER A 295 6.48 -25.42 31.81
C SER A 295 7.75 -24.88 32.47
N ILE A 296 7.85 -24.91 33.80
CA ILE A 296 9.08 -24.54 34.52
C ILE A 296 9.71 -25.80 35.11
N ASP A 297 10.94 -26.11 34.70
CA ASP A 297 11.69 -27.24 35.22
C ASP A 297 12.51 -26.85 36.47
N PHE A 298 11.96 -27.12 37.65
CA PHE A 298 12.66 -26.85 38.90
C PHE A 298 13.86 -27.76 39.15
N GLU A 299 13.94 -28.93 38.50
CA GLU A 299 15.12 -29.81 38.58
C GLU A 299 16.30 -29.24 37.78
N ALA A 300 16.03 -28.35 36.81
CA ALA A 300 17.05 -27.58 36.10
C ALA A 300 17.63 -26.41 36.93
N GLY A 301 17.19 -26.24 38.19
CA GLY A 301 17.73 -25.24 39.13
C GLY A 301 17.01 -23.89 39.12
N HIS A 302 15.82 -23.80 38.51
CA HIS A 302 14.96 -22.62 38.61
C HIS A 302 14.40 -22.46 40.04
N ASP A 303 14.24 -21.21 40.51
CA ASP A 303 13.74 -20.91 41.86
C ASP A 303 12.20 -20.92 41.88
N ARG A 304 11.61 -21.87 42.63
CA ARG A 304 10.17 -22.02 42.75
C ARG A 304 9.49 -20.85 43.47
N ASP A 305 10.11 -20.31 44.51
CA ASP A 305 9.54 -19.20 45.25
C ASP A 305 9.52 -17.94 44.38
N ARG A 306 10.56 -17.76 43.54
CA ARG A 306 10.57 -16.67 42.55
C ARG A 306 9.50 -16.82 41.47
N ALA A 307 9.29 -18.03 40.95
CA ALA A 307 8.21 -18.28 39.98
C ALA A 307 6.84 -17.93 40.57
N LEU A 308 6.57 -18.34 41.82
CA LEU A 308 5.33 -18.01 42.53
C LEU A 308 5.15 -16.49 42.71
N GLU A 309 6.22 -15.79 43.10
CA GLU A 309 6.18 -14.33 43.25
C GLU A 309 5.91 -13.62 41.91
N LEU A 310 6.58 -14.02 40.83
CA LEU A 310 6.40 -13.43 39.49
C LEU A 310 4.98 -13.67 38.99
N THR A 311 4.44 -14.87 39.15
CA THR A 311 3.06 -15.18 38.81
C THR A 311 2.06 -14.35 39.64
N ALA A 312 2.31 -14.14 40.93
CA ALA A 312 1.49 -13.26 41.76
C ALA A 312 1.55 -11.79 41.30
N ARG A 313 2.73 -11.31 40.89
CA ARG A 313 2.91 -9.95 40.31
C ARG A 313 2.13 -9.79 39.01
N ILE A 314 2.18 -10.78 38.11
CA ILE A 314 1.38 -10.82 36.88
C ILE A 314 -0.12 -10.72 37.22
N GLY A 315 -0.60 -11.53 38.17
CA GLY A 315 -1.99 -11.50 38.63
C GLY A 315 -2.42 -10.13 39.19
N ALA A 316 -1.59 -9.48 40.00
CA ALA A 316 -1.88 -8.17 40.58
C ALA A 316 -1.89 -7.05 39.51
N ALA A 317 -1.01 -7.14 38.51
CA ALA A 317 -1.02 -6.21 37.39
C ALA A 317 -2.29 -6.39 36.53
N LEU A 318 -2.73 -7.63 36.29
CA LEU A 318 -4.01 -7.92 35.63
C LEU A 318 -5.20 -7.31 36.37
N ASP A 319 -5.27 -7.43 37.70
CA ASP A 319 -6.34 -6.81 38.52
C ASP A 319 -6.38 -5.29 38.36
N THR A 320 -5.20 -4.66 38.23
CA THR A 320 -5.07 -3.21 38.05
C THR A 320 -5.52 -2.77 36.66
N LEU A 321 -5.23 -3.58 35.64
CA LEU A 321 -5.52 -3.27 34.23
C LEU A 321 -6.95 -3.62 33.80
N ALA A 322 -7.54 -4.68 34.37
CA ALA A 322 -8.84 -5.21 33.94
C ALA A 322 -10.00 -4.17 33.93
N PRO A 323 -10.08 -3.21 34.86
CA PRO A 323 -11.12 -2.17 34.81
C PRO A 323 -11.11 -1.31 33.54
N SER A 324 -9.97 -1.19 32.84
CA SER A 324 -9.87 -0.48 31.56
C SER A 324 -10.50 -1.27 30.39
N PHE A 325 -10.76 -2.57 30.56
CA PHE A 325 -11.27 -3.48 29.52
C PHE A 325 -12.59 -4.15 29.93
N PRO A 326 -13.67 -3.38 30.20
CA PRO A 326 -14.92 -3.95 30.70
C PRO A 326 -15.59 -4.94 29.72
N HIS A 327 -15.23 -4.88 28.44
CA HIS A 327 -15.75 -5.78 27.40
C HIS A 327 -15.04 -7.14 27.39
N ASP A 328 -13.88 -7.24 28.01
CA ASP A 328 -13.06 -8.45 28.14
C ASP A 328 -13.02 -8.96 29.58
N ALA A 329 -13.94 -8.51 30.44
CA ALA A 329 -13.94 -8.83 31.88
C ALA A 329 -13.98 -10.35 32.16
N ASP A 330 -14.81 -11.09 31.43
CA ASP A 330 -14.90 -12.56 31.56
C ASP A 330 -13.59 -13.24 31.14
N TYR A 331 -12.93 -12.72 30.10
CA TYR A 331 -11.63 -13.20 29.64
C TYR A 331 -10.53 -12.94 30.68
N LEU A 332 -10.41 -11.71 31.17
CA LEU A 332 -9.35 -11.37 32.14
C LEU A 332 -9.53 -12.11 33.47
N ALA A 333 -10.78 -12.35 33.89
CA ALA A 333 -11.07 -13.21 35.04
C ALA A 333 -10.66 -14.68 34.79
N ALA A 334 -10.87 -15.20 33.57
CA ALA A 334 -10.40 -16.52 33.19
C ALA A 334 -8.86 -16.62 33.17
N VAL A 335 -8.16 -15.59 32.67
CA VAL A 335 -6.68 -15.51 32.69
C VAL A 335 -6.17 -15.60 34.11
N GLN A 336 -6.77 -14.83 35.03
CA GLN A 336 -6.37 -14.85 36.43
C GLN A 336 -6.56 -16.23 37.06
N LYS A 337 -7.68 -16.90 36.77
CA LYS A 337 -7.98 -18.25 37.25
C LYS A 337 -6.99 -19.29 36.70
N ASP A 338 -6.73 -19.27 35.39
CA ASP A 338 -5.81 -20.21 34.73
C ASP A 338 -4.38 -20.02 35.23
N LEU A 339 -3.99 -18.76 35.48
CA LEU A 339 -2.69 -18.41 36.06
C LEU A 339 -2.51 -18.98 37.49
N ILE A 340 -3.54 -18.87 38.34
CA ILE A 340 -3.54 -19.45 39.69
C ILE A 340 -3.45 -20.98 39.63
N LEU A 341 -4.25 -21.62 38.77
CA LEU A 341 -4.25 -23.07 38.60
C LEU A 341 -2.89 -23.59 38.10
N TRP A 342 -2.23 -22.86 37.21
CA TRP A 342 -0.90 -23.22 36.73
C TRP A 342 0.15 -23.20 37.85
N ALA A 343 0.12 -22.16 38.69
CA ALA A 343 1.01 -22.03 39.85
C ALA A 343 0.73 -23.10 40.92
N GLU A 344 -0.54 -23.32 41.29
CA GLU A 344 -0.97 -24.36 42.24
C GLU A 344 -0.66 -25.76 41.73
N GLY A 345 -0.76 -25.97 40.42
CA GLY A 345 -0.39 -27.20 39.72
C GLY A 345 1.13 -27.44 39.61
N GLY A 346 1.96 -26.53 40.13
CA GLY A 346 3.40 -26.68 40.17
C GLY A 346 4.11 -26.35 38.85
N PHE A 347 3.54 -25.48 38.02
CA PHE A 347 4.14 -24.96 36.78
C PHE A 347 4.43 -26.03 35.72
N GLY A 348 3.52 -27.00 35.56
CA GLY A 348 3.53 -27.95 34.44
C GLY A 348 3.30 -27.28 33.07
N VAL A 349 2.95 -28.04 32.03
CA VAL A 349 2.58 -27.42 30.74
C VAL A 349 1.36 -26.51 30.95
N PRO A 350 1.41 -25.21 30.57
CA PRO A 350 0.30 -24.29 30.79
C PRO A 350 -0.95 -24.72 30.03
N ASP A 351 -2.12 -24.52 30.64
CA ASP A 351 -3.42 -24.74 30.02
C ASP A 351 -4.30 -23.49 30.20
N PHE A 352 -4.44 -22.72 29.12
CA PHE A 352 -5.20 -21.48 29.08
C PHE A 352 -6.44 -21.62 28.17
N LEU A 353 -7.02 -22.83 28.06
CA LEU A 353 -8.16 -23.06 27.19
C LEU A 353 -9.40 -22.25 27.60
N ASP A 354 -9.65 -22.11 28.91
CA ASP A 354 -10.80 -21.37 29.42
C ASP A 354 -10.63 -19.87 29.11
N SER A 355 -9.42 -19.33 29.30
CA SER A 355 -9.04 -17.99 28.85
C SER A 355 -9.21 -17.79 27.35
N LEU A 356 -8.69 -18.71 26.54
CA LEU A 356 -8.76 -18.61 25.07
C LEU A 356 -10.19 -18.66 24.55
N ALA A 357 -11.04 -19.50 25.15
CA ALA A 357 -12.45 -19.60 24.79
C ALA A 357 -13.25 -18.32 25.15
N ALA A 358 -12.84 -17.63 26.21
CA ALA A 358 -13.46 -16.37 26.64
C ALA A 358 -12.99 -15.16 25.80
N PHE A 359 -11.76 -15.17 25.28
CA PHE A 359 -11.24 -14.09 24.44
C PHE A 359 -11.83 -14.15 23.03
N ASN A 360 -12.79 -13.27 22.74
CA ASN A 360 -13.50 -13.22 21.45
C ASN A 360 -13.63 -11.78 20.91
N PRO A 361 -12.50 -11.14 20.55
CA PRO A 361 -12.49 -9.76 20.06
C PRO A 361 -13.25 -9.59 18.73
N ALA A 362 -13.32 -10.63 17.89
CA ALA A 362 -14.02 -10.58 16.60
C ALA A 362 -15.56 -10.49 16.73
N ARG A 363 -16.14 -10.88 17.87
CA ARG A 363 -17.61 -10.85 18.09
C ARG A 363 -18.20 -9.44 18.06
N ALA A 364 -17.44 -8.43 18.50
CA ALA A 364 -17.91 -7.05 18.62
C ALA A 364 -16.81 -6.06 18.17
N ARG A 365 -16.32 -6.26 16.94
CA ARG A 365 -15.34 -5.39 16.30
C ARG A 365 -15.81 -3.93 16.34
N GLN A 366 -14.97 -3.06 16.86
CA GLN A 366 -15.19 -1.62 16.89
C GLN A 366 -13.85 -0.95 16.65
N ASP A 367 -13.83 0.03 15.73
CA ASP A 367 -12.64 0.81 15.44
C ASP A 367 -12.08 1.47 16.71
N GLY A 368 -10.78 1.35 16.90
CA GLY A 368 -10.08 1.95 18.03
C GLY A 368 -10.27 1.24 19.37
N ARG A 369 -10.99 0.11 19.43
CA ARG A 369 -11.16 -0.66 20.67
C ARG A 369 -9.85 -1.33 21.08
N GLU A 370 -9.38 -1.02 22.28
CA GLU A 370 -8.18 -1.62 22.85
C GLU A 370 -8.49 -2.92 23.61
N HIS A 371 -7.59 -3.90 23.52
CA HIS A 371 -7.62 -5.18 24.23
C HIS A 371 -6.28 -5.43 24.92
N LEU A 372 -6.30 -6.00 26.13
CA LEU A 372 -5.11 -6.53 26.80
C LEU A 372 -5.05 -8.03 26.54
N VAL A 373 -4.03 -8.50 25.82
CA VAL A 373 -3.84 -9.93 25.53
C VAL A 373 -2.75 -10.47 26.44
N VAL A 374 -3.03 -11.52 27.22
CA VAL A 374 -2.05 -12.22 28.04
C VAL A 374 -2.22 -13.73 27.88
N PHE A 375 -1.21 -14.40 27.32
CA PHE A 375 -1.20 -15.85 27.13
C PHE A 375 0.21 -16.43 27.17
N PRO A 376 0.38 -17.70 27.61
CA PRO A 376 1.53 -18.50 27.22
C PRO A 376 1.37 -18.95 25.76
N MET A 377 2.19 -18.43 24.86
CA MET A 377 2.10 -18.67 23.42
C MET A 377 3.47 -18.65 22.74
N TYR A 378 3.56 -19.22 21.54
CA TYR A 378 4.68 -18.98 20.63
C TYR A 378 4.31 -17.90 19.61
N THR A 379 5.28 -17.21 19.02
CA THR A 379 5.03 -16.22 17.97
C THR A 379 5.51 -16.73 16.61
N GLN A 380 4.62 -16.72 15.62
CA GLN A 380 4.97 -17.12 14.25
C GLN A 380 6.02 -16.18 13.67
N ASN A 381 7.03 -16.73 12.97
CA ASN A 381 8.18 -15.95 12.47
C ASN A 381 8.95 -15.16 13.56
N GLY A 382 8.80 -15.56 14.83
CA GLY A 382 9.45 -14.98 15.99
C GLY A 382 10.02 -16.05 16.92
N ASN A 383 9.47 -16.14 18.12
CA ASN A 383 9.88 -17.09 19.16
C ASN A 383 9.02 -18.37 19.10
N LEU A 384 9.65 -19.52 18.87
CA LEU A 384 8.93 -20.80 18.76
C LEU A 384 8.69 -21.49 20.11
N ASP A 385 9.29 -20.99 21.18
CA ASP A 385 9.04 -21.48 22.54
C ASP A 385 7.77 -20.83 23.10
N ARG A 386 6.96 -21.60 23.84
CA ARG A 386 5.75 -21.11 24.49
C ARG A 386 6.12 -20.29 25.73
N ASN A 387 6.17 -18.98 25.57
CA ASN A 387 6.42 -18.05 26.67
C ASN A 387 5.18 -17.25 27.01
N PHE A 388 5.09 -16.75 28.24
CA PHE A 388 4.11 -15.71 28.53
C PHE A 388 4.43 -14.45 27.70
N GLU A 389 3.40 -13.93 27.04
CA GLU A 389 3.44 -12.67 26.31
C GLU A 389 2.27 -11.81 26.78
N ALA A 390 2.48 -10.49 26.82
CA ALA A 390 1.47 -9.49 27.09
C ALA A 390 1.48 -8.39 26.02
N LEU A 391 0.32 -8.06 25.47
CA LEU A 391 0.14 -7.09 24.39
C LEU A 391 -1.01 -6.14 24.73
N VAL A 392 -0.85 -4.86 24.40
CA VAL A 392 -1.98 -3.92 24.28
C VAL A 392 -2.18 -3.67 22.80
N ILE A 393 -3.28 -4.20 22.27
CA ILE A 393 -3.62 -4.11 20.85
C ILE A 393 -4.86 -3.25 20.67
N ARG A 394 -4.99 -2.63 19.50
CA ARG A 394 -6.15 -1.83 19.11
C ARG A 394 -6.73 -2.40 17.82
N ALA A 395 -8.05 -2.62 17.77
CA ALA A 395 -8.73 -3.05 16.56
C ALA A 395 -8.82 -1.91 15.54
N VAL A 396 -8.50 -2.21 14.28
CA VAL A 396 -8.55 -1.26 13.15
C VAL A 396 -9.74 -1.63 12.27
N TRP A 397 -10.92 -1.12 12.59
CA TRP A 397 -12.19 -1.56 12.01
C TRP A 397 -13.07 -0.40 11.53
N PRO A 398 -12.57 0.44 10.61
CA PRO A 398 -13.33 1.59 10.13
C PRO A 398 -14.63 1.17 9.43
N ASP A 399 -15.64 2.04 9.45
CA ASP A 399 -16.99 1.73 8.95
C ASP A 399 -17.01 1.17 7.52
N TRP A 400 -16.12 1.65 6.64
CA TRP A 400 -16.04 1.20 5.26
C TRP A 400 -15.51 -0.25 5.13
N ILE A 401 -14.65 -0.70 6.06
CA ILE A 401 -14.24 -2.12 6.15
C ILE A 401 -15.38 -2.96 6.69
N ALA A 402 -16.10 -2.47 7.70
CA ALA A 402 -17.27 -3.16 8.25
C ALA A 402 -18.38 -3.34 7.19
N GLU A 403 -18.58 -2.34 6.33
CA GLU A 403 -19.47 -2.42 5.17
C GLU A 403 -19.00 -3.46 4.15
N LEU A 404 -17.72 -3.43 3.77
CA LEU A 404 -17.16 -4.40 2.83
C LEU A 404 -17.24 -5.84 3.34
N GLU A 405 -16.92 -6.08 4.61
CA GLU A 405 -17.03 -7.42 5.20
C GLU A 405 -18.48 -7.91 5.20
N ARG A 406 -19.43 -7.05 5.57
CA ARG A 406 -20.86 -7.41 5.58
C ARG A 406 -21.40 -7.71 4.18
N ASP A 407 -21.03 -6.89 3.20
CA ASP A 407 -21.75 -6.83 1.92
C ASP A 407 -21.03 -7.57 0.77
N LYS A 408 -19.69 -7.69 0.79
CA LYS A 408 -18.90 -8.26 -0.31
C LYS A 408 -17.89 -9.34 0.12
N TYR A 409 -17.16 -9.12 1.20
CA TYR A 409 -16.04 -9.97 1.63
C TYR A 409 -16.24 -10.52 3.05
N SER A 410 -17.32 -11.30 3.26
CA SER A 410 -17.60 -11.84 4.59
C SER A 410 -16.48 -12.71 5.14
N ASN A 411 -16.05 -12.34 6.34
CA ASN A 411 -15.05 -13.03 7.15
C ASN A 411 -15.25 -12.63 8.62
N ALA A 412 -15.98 -13.47 9.36
CA ALA A 412 -16.32 -13.21 10.75
C ALA A 412 -15.13 -13.39 11.71
N GLN A 413 -14.05 -14.07 11.29
CA GLN A 413 -12.89 -14.35 12.13
C GLN A 413 -11.77 -13.30 11.95
N PHE A 414 -11.72 -12.62 10.80
CA PHE A 414 -10.68 -11.63 10.51
C PHE A 414 -10.67 -10.46 11.49
N LEU A 415 -9.50 -10.19 12.08
CA LEU A 415 -9.30 -9.09 13.01
C LEU A 415 -8.02 -8.29 12.69
N PRO A 416 -8.10 -7.20 11.94
CA PRO A 416 -6.98 -6.29 11.75
C PRO A 416 -6.71 -5.52 13.05
N ILE A 417 -5.45 -5.53 13.49
CA ILE A 417 -5.01 -4.91 14.74
C ILE A 417 -3.74 -4.09 14.54
N GLU A 418 -3.50 -3.19 15.47
CA GLU A 418 -2.24 -2.47 15.66
C GLU A 418 -1.81 -2.55 17.13
N PHE A 419 -0.55 -2.24 17.43
CA PHE A 419 -0.16 -2.00 18.82
C PHE A 419 -0.68 -0.64 19.31
N ALA A 420 -1.22 -0.58 20.52
CA ALA A 420 -1.73 0.66 21.09
C ALA A 420 -0.62 1.70 21.37
N SER A 421 0.62 1.24 21.57
CA SER A 421 1.84 2.03 21.71
C SER A 421 3.07 1.25 21.22
N GLY A 422 4.17 1.95 20.91
CA GLY A 422 5.42 1.33 20.45
C GLY A 422 6.13 0.45 21.49
N ASP A 423 5.70 0.49 22.75
CA ASP A 423 6.16 -0.37 23.84
C ASP A 423 5.08 -1.33 24.36
N GLY A 424 3.90 -1.36 23.72
CA GLY A 424 2.69 -2.11 24.08
C GLY A 424 2.79 -3.62 23.87
N PHE A 425 3.99 -4.20 23.94
CA PHE A 425 4.23 -5.62 23.76
C PHE A 425 5.46 -6.13 24.54
N THR A 426 5.43 -7.41 24.88
CA THR A 426 6.57 -8.16 25.44
C THR A 426 7.53 -8.67 24.34
N PRO A 427 8.77 -9.07 24.69
CA PRO A 427 9.82 -9.36 23.70
C PRO A 427 9.54 -10.44 22.65
N GLY A 428 8.53 -11.31 22.81
CA GLY A 428 8.15 -12.27 21.76
C GLY A 428 7.65 -11.61 20.48
N TYR A 429 7.18 -10.37 20.58
CA TYR A 429 6.77 -9.53 19.44
C TYR A 429 7.82 -8.49 19.04
N ASP A 430 8.98 -8.44 19.71
CA ASP A 430 10.19 -7.75 19.22
C ASP A 430 10.91 -8.58 18.13
N THR A 431 10.12 -9.04 17.15
CA THR A 431 10.52 -10.03 16.12
C THR A 431 9.90 -9.67 14.77
N ASN A 432 9.90 -10.59 13.80
CA ASN A 432 9.17 -10.43 12.54
C ASN A 432 7.74 -11.00 12.61
N SER A 433 7.27 -11.43 13.78
CA SER A 433 5.86 -11.79 13.96
C SER A 433 4.97 -10.60 13.65
N ALA A 434 3.91 -10.85 12.88
CA ALA A 434 2.88 -9.86 12.55
C ALA A 434 1.48 -10.45 12.61
N VAL A 435 1.34 -11.53 13.38
CA VAL A 435 0.05 -12.18 13.60
C VAL A 435 -0.12 -12.52 15.07
N LEU A 436 -1.36 -12.56 15.51
CA LEU A 436 -1.79 -13.13 16.77
C LEU A 436 -2.88 -14.13 16.42
N PHE A 437 -2.55 -15.42 16.53
CA PHE A 437 -3.46 -16.50 16.18
C PHE A 437 -3.74 -17.38 17.40
N PRO A 438 -5.00 -17.78 17.62
CA PRO A 438 -5.38 -18.56 18.80
C PRO A 438 -4.72 -19.96 18.84
N GLU A 439 -4.30 -20.52 17.70
CA GLU A 439 -3.55 -21.77 17.57
C GLU A 439 -2.21 -21.75 18.31
N THR A 440 -1.67 -20.56 18.60
CA THR A 440 -0.36 -20.40 19.21
C THR A 440 -0.35 -20.59 20.72
N VAL A 441 -1.52 -20.46 21.34
CA VAL A 441 -1.72 -20.49 22.80
C VAL A 441 -1.57 -21.91 23.34
N ALA A 442 -0.99 -22.02 24.54
CA ALA A 442 -0.88 -23.29 25.26
C ALA A 442 -2.24 -23.69 25.85
N VAL A 443 -2.79 -24.81 25.35
CA VAL A 443 -4.10 -25.34 25.74
C VAL A 443 -4.06 -26.85 25.85
N ARG A 444 -4.91 -27.43 26.71
CA ARG A 444 -5.06 -28.90 26.87
C ARG A 444 -5.60 -29.59 25.62
N GLU A 445 -6.44 -28.92 24.85
CA GLU A 445 -7.03 -29.41 23.61
C GLU A 445 -7.35 -28.24 22.65
N THR A 446 -7.42 -28.51 21.35
CA THR A 446 -7.66 -27.48 20.32
C THR A 446 -9.14 -27.06 20.32
N PRO A 447 -9.48 -25.79 20.63
CA PRO A 447 -10.85 -25.29 20.52
C PRO A 447 -11.26 -25.00 19.08
N VAL A 448 -12.52 -24.60 18.90
CA VAL A 448 -12.95 -23.90 17.68
C VAL A 448 -12.46 -22.46 17.78
N PHE A 449 -11.67 -22.04 16.81
CA PHE A 449 -11.16 -20.67 16.73
C PHE A 449 -12.23 -19.72 16.20
N THR A 450 -12.31 -18.53 16.79
CA THR A 450 -13.34 -17.52 16.48
C THR A 450 -12.75 -16.22 15.98
N TRP A 451 -11.43 -16.11 15.93
CA TRP A 451 -10.70 -14.92 15.51
C TRP A 451 -9.31 -15.30 14.99
N GLY A 452 -8.78 -14.48 14.07
CA GLY A 452 -7.41 -14.52 13.61
C GLY A 452 -6.96 -13.09 13.36
N ALA A 453 -5.90 -12.66 14.04
CA ALA A 453 -5.52 -11.25 14.07
C ALA A 453 -4.20 -10.96 13.35
N ILE A 454 -4.19 -9.87 12.57
CA ILE A 454 -3.05 -9.46 11.74
C ILE A 454 -2.64 -8.04 12.11
N PHE A 455 -1.35 -7.84 12.38
CA PHE A 455 -0.77 -6.55 12.77
C PHE A 455 -0.52 -5.66 11.55
N CYS A 456 -1.58 -5.03 11.07
CA CYS A 456 -1.56 -4.19 9.87
C CYS A 456 -0.59 -3.00 9.98
N ASP A 457 -0.32 -2.48 11.17
CA ASP A 457 0.66 -1.42 11.43
C ASP A 457 2.09 -1.88 11.13
N ARG A 458 2.47 -3.08 11.61
CA ARG A 458 3.79 -3.68 11.37
C ARG A 458 3.97 -4.07 9.92
N GLU A 459 2.95 -4.66 9.33
CA GLU A 459 2.95 -5.06 7.92
C GLU A 459 3.21 -3.83 7.04
N ALA A 460 2.45 -2.77 7.26
CA ALA A 460 2.62 -1.49 6.60
C ALA A 460 4.01 -0.87 6.84
N ALA A 461 4.51 -0.85 8.07
CA ALA A 461 5.80 -0.26 8.40
C ALA A 461 6.96 -1.01 7.71
N ARG A 462 6.95 -2.34 7.73
CA ARG A 462 7.94 -3.19 7.05
C ARG A 462 7.86 -3.04 5.54
N PHE A 463 6.66 -3.08 4.98
CA PHE A 463 6.40 -2.84 3.56
C PHE A 463 7.03 -1.53 3.11
N ARG A 464 6.71 -0.42 3.79
CA ARG A 464 7.18 0.92 3.44
C ARG A 464 8.71 1.01 3.44
N GLN A 465 9.36 0.50 4.48
CA GLN A 465 10.81 0.57 4.61
C GLN A 465 11.53 -0.31 3.57
N VAL A 466 11.16 -1.58 3.45
CA VAL A 466 11.82 -2.52 2.54
C VAL A 466 11.56 -2.16 1.08
N THR A 467 10.31 -1.81 0.73
CA THR A 467 9.96 -1.42 -0.65
C THR A 467 10.62 -0.10 -1.05
N SER A 468 10.71 0.89 -0.16
CA SER A 468 11.43 2.13 -0.45
C SER A 468 12.91 1.87 -0.72
N ALA A 469 13.56 1.03 0.10
CA ALA A 469 14.95 0.66 -0.10
C ALA A 469 15.16 -0.17 -1.37
N ALA A 470 14.21 -1.05 -1.71
CA ALA A 470 14.22 -1.82 -2.95
C ALA A 470 14.08 -0.91 -4.17
N ALA A 471 13.12 0.01 -4.18
CA ALA A 471 12.92 0.95 -5.27
C ALA A 471 14.17 1.81 -5.53
N GLN A 472 14.82 2.30 -4.46
CA GLN A 472 16.09 3.02 -4.55
C GLN A 472 17.22 2.13 -5.11
N THR A 473 17.38 0.92 -4.56
CA THR A 473 18.43 -0.04 -4.97
C THR A 473 18.29 -0.45 -6.44
N LEU A 474 17.06 -0.60 -6.90
CA LEU A 474 16.68 -1.04 -8.23
C LEU A 474 16.51 0.13 -9.22
N LYS A 475 16.67 1.38 -8.75
CA LYS A 475 16.42 2.61 -9.53
C LYS A 475 15.03 2.62 -10.19
N LEU A 476 14.06 2.03 -9.50
CA LEU A 476 12.67 1.97 -9.96
C LEU A 476 12.02 3.33 -9.75
N SER A 477 11.57 3.95 -10.84
CA SER A 477 10.75 5.15 -10.78
C SER A 477 9.31 4.76 -10.46
N LEU A 478 8.80 5.21 -9.33
CA LEU A 478 7.48 4.83 -8.83
C LEU A 478 6.37 5.71 -9.43
N PRO A 479 5.17 5.15 -9.69
CA PRO A 479 3.97 5.96 -9.89
C PRO A 479 3.73 6.89 -8.70
N PRO A 480 3.17 8.10 -8.88
CA PRO A 480 2.97 9.04 -7.78
C PRO A 480 2.13 8.47 -6.61
N ASP A 481 1.07 7.71 -6.92
CA ASP A 481 0.25 7.04 -5.90
C ASP A 481 1.04 6.00 -5.09
N ALA A 482 1.87 5.20 -5.77
CA ALA A 482 2.77 4.24 -5.11
C ALA A 482 3.80 4.95 -4.23
N ALA A 483 4.38 6.06 -4.70
CA ALA A 483 5.31 6.85 -3.89
C ALA A 483 4.62 7.48 -2.66
N ARG A 484 3.33 7.85 -2.79
CA ARG A 484 2.53 8.36 -1.68
C ARG A 484 2.19 7.27 -0.67
N LEU A 485 1.81 6.07 -1.14
CA LEU A 485 1.60 4.89 -0.31
C LEU A 485 2.82 4.65 0.58
N LEU A 486 4.02 4.58 -0.02
CA LEU A 486 5.27 4.37 0.74
C LEU A 486 5.59 5.50 1.74
N ALA A 487 5.13 6.72 1.49
CA ALA A 487 5.38 7.86 2.38
C ALA A 487 4.46 7.88 3.60
N ASP A 488 3.30 7.22 3.56
CA ASP A 488 2.22 7.38 4.54
C ASP A 488 1.88 6.08 5.26
N GLN A 489 2.12 6.04 6.58
CA GLN A 489 1.88 4.86 7.40
C GLN A 489 0.40 4.47 7.41
N ARG A 490 -0.49 5.43 7.72
CA ARG A 490 -1.91 5.16 7.89
C ARG A 490 -2.53 4.72 6.58
N LEU A 491 -2.20 5.39 5.48
CA LEU A 491 -2.68 5.01 4.15
C LEU A 491 -2.26 3.58 3.78
N THR A 492 -1.01 3.23 4.10
CA THR A 492 -0.52 1.86 3.89
C THR A 492 -1.28 0.87 4.76
N GLN A 493 -1.40 1.15 6.05
CA GLN A 493 -2.12 0.29 7.00
C GLN A 493 -3.56 0.03 6.54
N GLU A 494 -4.32 1.06 6.18
CA GLU A 494 -5.68 0.92 5.65
C GLU A 494 -5.73 0.10 4.35
N SER A 495 -4.70 0.19 3.51
CA SER A 495 -4.57 -0.64 2.30
C SER A 495 -4.31 -2.11 2.66
N PHE A 496 -3.47 -2.40 3.66
CA PHE A 496 -3.25 -3.76 4.16
C PHE A 496 -4.53 -4.35 4.76
N VAL A 497 -5.31 -3.58 5.53
CA VAL A 497 -6.59 -4.08 6.07
C VAL A 497 -7.54 -4.55 4.96
N LEU A 498 -7.64 -3.82 3.84
CA LEU A 498 -8.43 -4.26 2.70
C LEU A 498 -7.84 -5.48 1.99
N TRP A 499 -6.53 -5.51 1.81
CA TRP A 499 -5.84 -6.67 1.24
C TRP A 499 -6.11 -7.92 2.08
N ASP A 500 -5.83 -7.86 3.38
CA ASP A 500 -5.94 -8.99 4.30
C ASP A 500 -7.38 -9.50 4.42
N LEU A 501 -8.37 -8.60 4.42
CA LEU A 501 -9.79 -8.98 4.41
C LEU A 501 -10.12 -9.89 3.21
N ILE A 502 -9.65 -9.51 2.01
CA ILE A 502 -9.91 -10.26 0.78
C ILE A 502 -9.06 -11.53 0.72
N HIS A 503 -7.79 -11.42 1.09
CA HIS A 503 -6.83 -12.54 1.12
C HIS A 503 -7.30 -13.64 2.06
N ASP A 504 -7.54 -13.32 3.33
CA ASP A 504 -7.87 -14.32 4.37
C ASP A 504 -9.21 -15.01 4.07
N ARG A 505 -10.18 -14.24 3.55
CA ARG A 505 -11.43 -14.82 3.03
C ARG A 505 -11.17 -15.86 1.95
N THR A 506 -10.21 -15.61 1.06
CA THR A 506 -9.94 -16.44 -0.13
C THR A 506 -9.42 -17.84 0.23
N HIS A 507 -8.80 -18.04 1.40
CA HIS A 507 -8.41 -19.38 1.86
C HIS A 507 -9.60 -20.35 1.99
N SER A 508 -10.79 -19.82 2.29
CA SER A 508 -12.01 -20.61 2.52
C SER A 508 -13.02 -20.54 1.36
N HIS A 509 -12.66 -19.91 0.23
CA HIS A 509 -13.57 -19.66 -0.90
C HIS A 509 -12.90 -19.96 -2.26
N GLY A 510 -13.70 -20.34 -3.26
CA GLY A 510 -13.25 -20.64 -4.63
C GLY A 510 -13.27 -22.13 -4.98
N ASP A 511 -12.69 -22.50 -6.12
CA ASP A 511 -12.53 -23.88 -6.57
C ASP A 511 -11.36 -24.56 -5.84
N LEU A 512 -11.63 -25.73 -5.24
CA LEU A 512 -10.68 -26.42 -4.34
C LEU A 512 -9.99 -25.42 -3.39
N PRO A 513 -10.77 -24.64 -2.60
CA PRO A 513 -10.15 -23.84 -1.57
C PRO A 513 -9.39 -24.80 -0.66
N PHE A 514 -8.34 -24.31 -0.01
CA PHE A 514 -7.48 -25.15 0.83
C PHE A 514 -8.21 -25.86 2.00
N ASP A 515 -9.52 -25.63 2.15
CA ASP A 515 -10.57 -26.32 2.92
C ASP A 515 -10.12 -27.18 4.13
N PRO A 516 -10.68 -27.00 5.34
CA PRO A 516 -11.07 -28.08 6.25
C PRO A 516 -10.11 -29.25 6.53
N PHE A 517 -10.08 -30.11 5.52
CA PHE A 517 -9.48 -31.43 5.48
C PHE A 517 -7.98 -31.42 5.16
N MET A 518 -7.43 -30.31 4.63
CA MET A 518 -6.05 -30.22 4.13
C MET A 518 -5.09 -29.41 5.03
N ILE A 519 -5.59 -28.50 5.88
CA ILE A 519 -4.76 -27.72 6.84
C ILE A 519 -3.98 -28.62 7.81
N LYS A 520 -4.51 -29.83 8.09
CA LYS A 520 -3.84 -30.84 8.93
C LYS A 520 -2.94 -31.82 8.16
N GLN A 521 -2.83 -31.67 6.83
CA GLN A 521 -2.06 -32.57 5.98
C GLN A 521 -0.71 -31.97 5.63
N ARG A 522 0.36 -32.71 5.92
CA ARG A 522 1.72 -32.35 5.56
C ARG A 522 1.88 -32.42 4.03
N MET A 523 2.16 -31.29 3.39
CA MET A 523 2.33 -31.16 1.94
C MET A 523 3.70 -30.58 1.55
N PRO A 524 4.17 -30.78 0.31
CA PRO A 524 5.29 -30.04 -0.25
C PRO A 524 5.12 -28.52 -0.13
N TYR A 525 6.19 -27.79 0.20
CA TYR A 525 6.05 -26.36 0.50
C TYR A 525 5.71 -25.48 -0.71
N PHE A 526 5.96 -25.97 -1.93
CA PHE A 526 5.56 -25.28 -3.15
C PHE A 526 4.03 -25.25 -3.34
N LEU A 527 3.27 -26.12 -2.67
CA LEU A 527 1.80 -26.04 -2.67
C LEU A 527 1.30 -24.94 -1.73
N TYR A 528 1.90 -24.79 -0.54
CA TYR A 528 1.63 -23.62 0.31
C TYR A 528 1.98 -22.33 -0.46
N SER A 529 3.08 -22.34 -1.21
CA SER A 529 3.48 -21.19 -2.03
C SER A 529 2.45 -20.81 -3.09
N LEU A 530 1.88 -21.80 -3.79
CA LEU A 530 0.82 -21.56 -4.77
C LEU A 530 -0.48 -21.13 -4.11
N GLU A 531 -0.79 -21.61 -2.91
CA GLU A 531 -1.99 -21.21 -2.18
C GLU A 531 -1.92 -19.75 -1.74
N GLU A 532 -0.84 -19.36 -1.07
CA GLU A 532 -0.62 -17.97 -0.66
C GLU A 532 -0.59 -17.02 -1.85
N LEU A 533 0.06 -17.45 -2.94
CA LEU A 533 0.08 -16.70 -4.19
C LEU A 533 -1.32 -16.61 -4.81
N ARG A 534 -2.12 -17.68 -4.80
CA ARG A 534 -3.50 -17.67 -5.30
C ARG A 534 -4.34 -16.64 -4.55
N CYS A 535 -4.31 -16.65 -3.21
CA CYS A 535 -5.04 -15.70 -2.39
C CYS A 535 -4.67 -14.24 -2.73
N ASP A 536 -3.38 -13.95 -2.91
CA ASP A 536 -2.93 -12.62 -3.30
C ASP A 536 -3.29 -12.23 -4.73
N LEU A 537 -3.24 -13.16 -5.68
CA LEU A 537 -3.63 -12.89 -7.07
C LEU A 537 -5.14 -12.66 -7.17
N THR A 538 -5.95 -13.37 -6.38
CA THR A 538 -7.38 -13.12 -6.24
C THR A 538 -7.62 -11.75 -5.59
N ALA A 539 -6.94 -11.42 -4.48
CA ALA A 539 -7.05 -10.11 -3.85
C ALA A 539 -6.65 -8.96 -4.79
N PHE A 540 -5.62 -9.16 -5.61
CA PHE A 540 -5.22 -8.21 -6.65
C PHE A 540 -6.33 -8.05 -7.71
N GLY A 541 -6.92 -9.15 -8.18
CA GLY A 541 -8.03 -9.13 -9.13
C GLY A 541 -9.27 -8.41 -8.60
N GLU A 542 -9.65 -8.67 -7.34
CA GLU A 542 -10.75 -7.98 -6.65
C GLU A 542 -10.45 -6.48 -6.45
N ALA A 543 -9.20 -6.12 -6.17
CA ALA A 543 -8.79 -4.71 -6.10
C ALA A 543 -8.86 -4.01 -7.48
N VAL A 544 -8.56 -4.71 -8.58
CA VAL A 544 -8.80 -4.17 -9.94
C VAL A 544 -10.30 -4.00 -10.20
N ALA A 545 -11.14 -4.93 -9.75
CA ALA A 545 -12.59 -4.84 -9.88
C ALA A 545 -13.17 -3.67 -9.07
N LEU A 546 -12.80 -3.53 -7.79
CA LEU A 546 -13.23 -2.42 -6.92
C LEU A 546 -12.86 -1.06 -7.49
N GLU A 547 -11.66 -0.91 -8.06
CA GLU A 547 -11.26 0.35 -8.70
C GLU A 547 -12.16 0.71 -9.89
N ARG A 548 -12.60 -0.29 -10.67
CA ARG A 548 -13.45 -0.09 -11.85
C ARG A 548 -14.92 0.14 -11.48
N GLU A 549 -15.43 -0.60 -10.50
CA GLU A 549 -16.81 -0.53 -10.02
C GLU A 549 -17.09 0.78 -9.26
N GLY A 550 -16.09 1.31 -8.55
CA GLY A 550 -16.26 2.45 -7.66
C GLY A 550 -16.94 2.07 -6.34
N GLY A 551 -17.32 3.07 -5.55
CA GLY A 551 -18.01 2.86 -4.27
C GLY A 551 -17.06 2.55 -3.10
N THR A 552 -17.57 1.86 -2.08
CA THR A 552 -16.85 1.57 -0.83
C THR A 552 -15.57 0.75 -1.10
N GLY A 553 -14.43 1.22 -0.57
CA GLY A 553 -13.11 0.60 -0.78
C GLY A 553 -12.40 0.97 -2.10
N SER A 554 -13.09 1.56 -3.08
CA SER A 554 -12.48 1.89 -4.39
C SER A 554 -11.28 2.85 -4.29
N ALA A 555 -11.30 3.77 -3.32
CA ALA A 555 -10.22 4.71 -3.06
C ALA A 555 -8.88 4.03 -2.69
N HIS A 556 -8.93 2.89 -2.01
CA HIS A 556 -7.74 2.11 -1.61
C HIS A 556 -7.37 1.03 -2.63
N ALA A 557 -8.26 0.71 -3.57
CA ALA A 557 -8.13 -0.45 -4.43
C ALA A 557 -6.86 -0.43 -5.32
N ARG A 558 -6.50 0.73 -5.89
CA ARG A 558 -5.23 0.87 -6.63
C ARG A 558 -4.01 0.72 -5.71
N LEU A 559 -4.12 1.14 -4.45
CA LEU A 559 -3.03 1.04 -3.47
C LEU A 559 -2.80 -0.40 -3.04
N VAL A 560 -3.87 -1.19 -2.86
CA VAL A 560 -3.80 -2.64 -2.65
C VAL A 560 -3.06 -3.35 -3.78
N GLN A 561 -3.34 -2.99 -5.04
CA GLN A 561 -2.60 -3.54 -6.19
C GLN A 561 -1.08 -3.29 -6.06
N TYR A 562 -0.67 -2.09 -5.66
CA TYR A 562 0.75 -1.78 -5.43
C TYR A 562 1.33 -2.52 -4.23
N ALA A 563 0.57 -2.63 -3.13
CA ALA A 563 1.00 -3.34 -1.92
C ALA A 563 1.33 -4.81 -2.22
N ILE A 564 0.38 -5.53 -2.82
CA ILE A 564 0.54 -6.93 -3.24
C ILE A 564 1.75 -7.08 -4.17
N LEU A 565 1.80 -6.24 -5.21
CA LEU A 565 2.86 -6.31 -6.21
C LEU A 565 4.24 -6.12 -5.56
N PHE A 566 4.43 -5.06 -4.77
CA PHE A 566 5.75 -4.75 -4.23
C PHE A 566 6.20 -5.71 -3.14
N ASP A 567 5.30 -6.24 -2.31
CA ASP A 567 5.68 -7.26 -1.34
C ASP A 567 6.11 -8.57 -1.99
N ARG A 568 5.30 -9.05 -2.95
CA ARG A 568 5.63 -10.27 -3.71
C ARG A 568 6.90 -10.07 -4.54
N LEU A 569 7.16 -8.88 -5.09
CA LEU A 569 8.37 -8.65 -5.87
C LEU A 569 9.61 -8.35 -5.03
N PHE A 570 9.51 -7.68 -3.88
CA PHE A 570 10.67 -7.11 -3.18
C PHE A 570 10.87 -7.60 -1.76
N ARG A 571 9.82 -7.74 -0.94
CA ARG A 571 9.98 -8.10 0.48
C ARG A 571 9.97 -9.60 0.72
N PHE A 572 8.94 -10.30 0.26
CA PHE A 572 8.76 -11.74 0.52
C PHE A 572 9.92 -12.61 0.00
N PRO A 573 10.45 -12.41 -1.22
CA PRO A 573 11.57 -13.24 -1.72
C PRO A 573 12.86 -13.17 -0.89
N ILE A 574 13.06 -12.09 -0.13
CA ILE A 574 14.32 -11.80 0.57
C ILE A 574 14.19 -11.81 2.10
N THR A 575 13.00 -12.08 2.64
CA THR A 575 12.73 -12.10 4.09
C THR A 575 12.67 -13.54 4.58
N GLY A 576 13.17 -13.78 5.80
CA GLY A 576 13.18 -15.10 6.42
C GLY A 576 14.28 -16.05 5.92
N GLY A 577 14.30 -17.27 6.44
CA GLY A 577 15.26 -18.31 6.01
C GLY A 577 14.96 -18.85 4.61
N ARG A 578 15.88 -19.66 4.07
CA ARG A 578 15.69 -20.38 2.78
C ARG A 578 15.05 -21.76 2.91
N VAL A 579 14.87 -22.24 4.14
CA VAL A 579 14.30 -23.56 4.40
C VAL A 579 12.79 -23.49 4.24
N ARG A 580 12.28 -24.03 3.13
CA ARG A 580 10.85 -24.19 2.81
C ARG A 580 10.07 -22.88 2.87
N ASN A 581 10.71 -21.78 2.45
CA ASN A 581 10.11 -20.45 2.41
C ASN A 581 9.11 -20.36 1.24
N TYR A 582 7.83 -20.55 1.56
CA TYR A 582 6.75 -20.60 0.57
C TYR A 582 6.38 -19.20 0.04
N ASP A 583 6.39 -18.17 0.89
CA ASP A 583 6.13 -16.79 0.45
C ASP A 583 7.18 -16.28 -0.53
N GLY A 584 8.45 -16.56 -0.23
CA GLY A 584 9.54 -16.18 -1.10
C GLY A 584 9.49 -16.89 -2.45
N LEU A 585 9.04 -18.15 -2.50
CA LEU A 585 8.83 -18.87 -3.77
C LEU A 585 7.69 -18.25 -4.59
N GLY A 586 6.57 -17.85 -3.95
CA GLY A 586 5.43 -17.25 -4.64
C GLY A 586 5.82 -15.93 -5.30
N GLY A 587 6.60 -15.11 -4.58
CA GLY A 587 7.16 -13.87 -5.12
C GLY A 587 8.12 -14.07 -6.29
N GLN A 588 9.01 -15.08 -6.21
CA GLN A 588 9.89 -15.42 -7.34
C GLN A 588 9.12 -15.87 -8.58
N LEU A 589 8.03 -16.63 -8.40
CA LEU A 589 7.17 -17.07 -9.49
C LEU A 589 6.52 -15.86 -10.17
N LEU A 590 5.91 -14.95 -9.41
CA LEU A 590 5.31 -13.74 -9.96
C LEU A 590 6.34 -12.88 -10.72
N PHE A 591 7.51 -12.64 -10.13
CA PHE A 591 8.58 -11.89 -10.80
C PHE A 591 9.02 -12.55 -12.12
N ALA A 592 9.26 -13.86 -12.10
CA ALA A 592 9.68 -14.60 -13.28
C ALA A 592 8.60 -14.56 -14.38
N TYR A 593 7.33 -14.68 -14.01
CA TYR A 593 6.19 -14.57 -14.94
C TYR A 593 6.14 -13.18 -15.60
N LEU A 594 6.18 -12.10 -14.80
CA LEU A 594 6.14 -10.74 -15.30
C LEU A 594 7.36 -10.41 -16.18
N HIS A 595 8.53 -10.93 -15.82
CA HIS A 595 9.75 -10.77 -16.60
C HIS A 595 9.66 -11.51 -17.95
N ARG A 596 9.20 -12.76 -17.96
CA ARG A 596 9.04 -13.56 -19.19
C ARG A 596 8.06 -12.94 -20.17
N ASN A 597 7.03 -12.26 -19.66
CA ASN A 597 6.02 -11.54 -20.45
C ASN A 597 6.43 -10.09 -20.81
N GLY A 598 7.66 -9.70 -20.48
CA GLY A 598 8.26 -8.41 -20.83
C GLY A 598 7.62 -7.21 -20.14
N VAL A 599 6.88 -7.43 -19.05
CA VAL A 599 6.21 -6.40 -18.23
C VAL A 599 7.18 -5.82 -17.21
N VAL A 600 8.03 -6.67 -16.62
CA VAL A 600 9.15 -6.25 -15.77
C VAL A 600 10.44 -6.47 -16.54
N ARG A 601 11.33 -5.47 -16.59
CA ARG A 601 12.62 -5.57 -17.29
C ARG A 601 13.74 -5.05 -16.43
N TRP A 602 14.85 -5.79 -16.44
CA TRP A 602 16.10 -5.36 -15.82
C TRP A 602 17.12 -5.04 -16.92
N THR A 603 17.41 -3.75 -17.10
CA THR A 603 18.33 -3.26 -18.14
C THR A 603 19.19 -2.16 -17.53
N ASP A 604 20.50 -2.15 -17.82
CA ASP A 604 21.45 -1.13 -17.36
C ASP A 604 21.40 -0.85 -15.84
N ASN A 605 21.22 -1.92 -15.06
CA ASN A 605 21.05 -1.89 -13.60
C ASN A 605 19.84 -1.07 -13.13
N ARG A 606 18.76 -1.04 -13.92
CA ARG A 606 17.49 -0.40 -13.61
C ARG A 606 16.35 -1.38 -13.83
N LEU A 607 15.43 -1.42 -12.86
CA LEU A 607 14.16 -2.11 -13.01
C LEU A 607 13.14 -1.16 -13.65
N ALA A 608 12.55 -1.58 -14.75
CA ALA A 608 11.43 -0.90 -15.41
C ALA A 608 10.18 -1.78 -15.36
N VAL A 609 9.02 -1.15 -15.17
CA VAL A 609 7.71 -1.80 -15.14
C VAL A 609 6.79 -1.15 -16.16
N ASP A 610 6.14 -1.97 -16.98
CA ASP A 610 5.07 -1.53 -17.87
C ASP A 610 3.75 -1.44 -17.10
N TRP A 611 3.47 -0.26 -16.53
CA TRP A 611 2.30 -0.01 -15.70
C TRP A 611 0.96 -0.17 -16.42
N ASN A 612 0.93 -0.15 -17.77
CA ASN A 612 -0.30 -0.35 -18.53
C ASN A 612 -0.64 -1.82 -18.70
N ARG A 613 0.36 -2.70 -18.65
CA ARG A 613 0.19 -4.16 -18.82
C ARG A 613 0.25 -4.93 -17.51
N ILE A 614 0.63 -4.29 -16.39
CA ILE A 614 0.85 -4.97 -15.12
C ILE A 614 -0.40 -5.69 -14.61
N ALA A 615 -1.55 -5.03 -14.60
CA ALA A 615 -2.77 -5.60 -14.06
C ALA A 615 -3.24 -6.82 -14.86
N GLU A 616 -3.24 -6.70 -16.20
CA GLU A 616 -3.57 -7.80 -17.11
C GLU A 616 -2.64 -9.01 -16.89
N ALA A 617 -1.33 -8.78 -16.76
CA ALA A 617 -0.36 -9.85 -16.58
C ALA A 617 -0.51 -10.55 -15.22
N VAL A 618 -0.74 -9.81 -14.13
CA VAL A 618 -0.96 -10.40 -12.80
C VAL A 618 -2.24 -11.25 -12.79
N ILE A 619 -3.34 -10.74 -13.38
CA ILE A 619 -4.61 -11.48 -13.49
C ILE A 619 -4.43 -12.75 -14.34
N ALA A 620 -3.67 -12.67 -15.44
CA ALA A 620 -3.41 -13.83 -16.30
C ALA A 620 -2.66 -14.95 -15.54
N LEU A 621 -1.68 -14.61 -14.69
CA LEU A 621 -1.04 -15.59 -13.81
C LEU A 621 -2.04 -16.16 -12.80
N GLY A 622 -2.91 -15.32 -12.23
CA GLY A 622 -4.01 -15.76 -11.35
C GLY A 622 -4.87 -16.83 -12.01
N THR A 623 -5.25 -16.61 -13.27
CA THR A 623 -6.01 -17.58 -14.07
C THR A 623 -5.25 -18.90 -14.29
N GLU A 624 -3.94 -18.87 -14.50
CA GLU A 624 -3.12 -20.10 -14.60
C GLU A 624 -3.14 -20.91 -13.30
N VAL A 625 -2.98 -20.23 -12.16
CA VAL A 625 -3.02 -20.86 -10.84
C VAL A 625 -4.42 -21.40 -10.54
N GLU A 626 -5.48 -20.62 -10.76
CA GLU A 626 -6.86 -21.08 -10.59
C GLU A 626 -7.20 -22.27 -11.48
N THR A 627 -6.67 -22.33 -12.70
CA THR A 627 -6.83 -23.49 -13.58
C THR A 627 -6.17 -24.74 -13.01
N LEU A 628 -4.97 -24.62 -12.44
CA LEU A 628 -4.32 -25.74 -11.74
C LEU A 628 -5.21 -26.31 -10.63
N TYR A 629 -5.81 -25.43 -9.83
CA TYR A 629 -6.69 -25.79 -8.71
C TYR A 629 -8.00 -26.41 -9.17
N ARG A 630 -8.70 -25.78 -10.12
CA ARG A 630 -9.93 -26.30 -10.72
C ARG A 630 -9.73 -27.70 -11.32
N ASP A 631 -8.67 -27.91 -12.08
CA ASP A 631 -8.33 -29.23 -12.63
C ASP A 631 -7.97 -30.25 -11.53
N GLY A 632 -7.63 -29.79 -10.32
CA GLY A 632 -7.32 -30.64 -9.18
C GLY A 632 -8.46 -31.56 -8.77
N ILE A 633 -9.70 -31.20 -9.10
CA ILE A 633 -10.89 -32.01 -8.76
C ILE A 633 -10.87 -33.37 -9.45
N ASP A 634 -10.27 -33.43 -10.63
CA ASP A 634 -10.17 -34.63 -11.46
C ASP A 634 -8.84 -35.38 -11.29
N ARG A 635 -7.92 -34.85 -10.46
CA ARG A 635 -6.56 -35.40 -10.29
C ARG A 635 -6.42 -36.17 -8.99
N PRO A 636 -5.86 -37.40 -9.03
CA PRO A 636 -5.30 -38.02 -7.84
C PRO A 636 -4.23 -37.12 -7.21
N LYS A 637 -4.11 -37.14 -5.88
CA LYS A 637 -3.19 -36.28 -5.12
C LYS A 637 -1.74 -36.23 -5.69
N PRO A 638 -1.04 -37.36 -5.95
CA PRO A 638 0.30 -37.31 -6.53
C PRO A 638 0.36 -36.66 -7.91
N ALA A 639 -0.66 -36.88 -8.75
CA ALA A 639 -0.75 -36.27 -10.07
C ALA A 639 -0.97 -34.76 -9.99
N HIS A 640 -1.81 -34.30 -9.05
CA HIS A 640 -1.99 -32.87 -8.78
C HIS A 640 -0.69 -32.22 -8.26
N TRP A 641 0.01 -32.86 -7.32
CA TRP A 641 1.27 -32.34 -6.79
C TRP A 641 2.36 -32.25 -7.86
N LEU A 642 2.43 -33.22 -8.78
CA LEU A 642 3.32 -33.15 -9.95
C LEU A 642 2.94 -32.01 -10.90
N ALA A 643 1.65 -31.79 -11.16
CA ALA A 643 1.20 -30.67 -11.99
C ALA A 643 1.57 -29.32 -11.36
N ALA A 644 1.36 -29.18 -10.05
CA ALA A 644 1.76 -28.00 -9.27
C ALA A 644 3.27 -27.76 -9.34
N TYR A 645 4.07 -28.81 -9.12
CA TYR A 645 5.53 -28.72 -9.25
C TYR A 645 5.95 -28.26 -10.65
N ASN A 646 5.35 -28.83 -11.70
CA ASN A 646 5.65 -28.48 -13.08
C ASN A 646 5.29 -27.02 -13.42
N LEU A 647 4.17 -26.51 -12.89
CA LEU A 647 3.80 -25.11 -13.04
C LEU A 647 4.88 -24.20 -12.44
N VAL A 648 5.27 -24.43 -11.19
CA VAL A 648 6.33 -23.65 -10.52
C VAL A 648 7.65 -23.76 -11.28
N ALA A 649 8.06 -24.98 -11.63
CA ALA A 649 9.31 -25.26 -12.33
C ALA A 649 9.38 -24.66 -13.75
N SER A 650 8.23 -24.35 -14.36
CA SER A 650 8.18 -23.68 -15.67
C SER A 650 8.64 -22.21 -15.62
N TYR A 651 8.64 -21.60 -14.42
CA TYR A 651 9.01 -20.21 -14.18
C TYR A 651 10.24 -20.07 -13.27
N VAL A 652 10.35 -20.89 -12.23
CA VAL A 652 11.44 -20.86 -11.25
C VAL A 652 12.25 -22.14 -11.37
N ALA A 653 13.55 -22.01 -11.65
CA ALA A 653 14.41 -23.18 -11.82
C ALA A 653 14.52 -23.97 -10.49
N PRO A 654 14.26 -25.29 -10.50
CA PRO A 654 14.45 -26.11 -9.32
C PRO A 654 15.94 -26.30 -9.03
N ASN A 655 16.24 -26.70 -7.79
CA ASN A 655 17.57 -27.05 -7.34
C ASN A 655 18.15 -28.18 -8.21
N PRO A 656 19.41 -28.08 -8.69
CA PRO A 656 20.03 -29.14 -9.49
C PRO A 656 20.04 -30.52 -8.84
N ALA A 657 19.99 -30.59 -7.50
CA ALA A 657 19.95 -31.84 -6.75
C ALA A 657 18.53 -32.42 -6.57
N SER A 658 17.50 -31.72 -7.05
CA SER A 658 16.10 -32.10 -6.85
C SER A 658 15.79 -33.51 -7.37
N VAL A 659 15.07 -34.28 -6.54
CA VAL A 659 14.48 -35.56 -6.95
C VAL A 659 13.20 -35.32 -7.76
N TRP A 660 12.40 -34.31 -7.38
CA TRP A 660 11.17 -33.94 -8.08
C TRP A 660 11.43 -33.50 -9.53
N ALA A 661 12.51 -32.75 -9.78
CA ALA A 661 12.90 -32.31 -11.13
C ALA A 661 13.28 -33.46 -12.07
N ARG A 662 13.59 -34.66 -11.54
CA ARG A 662 13.88 -35.86 -12.34
C ARG A 662 12.60 -36.55 -12.85
N GLY A 663 11.43 -36.11 -12.37
CA GLY A 663 10.13 -36.61 -12.80
C GLY A 663 9.59 -37.77 -11.95
N ALA A 664 8.41 -38.24 -12.34
CA ALA A 664 7.62 -39.22 -11.61
C ALA A 664 8.36 -40.52 -11.27
N GLU A 665 9.23 -41.00 -12.17
CA GLU A 665 10.00 -42.25 -12.00
C GLU A 665 11.00 -42.20 -10.84
N ALA A 666 11.43 -41.00 -10.43
CA ALA A 666 12.36 -40.81 -9.31
C ALA A 666 11.67 -40.66 -7.95
N LEU A 667 10.33 -40.53 -7.93
CA LEU A 667 9.55 -40.27 -6.73
C LEU A 667 9.00 -41.58 -6.12
N PRO A 668 8.86 -41.66 -4.78
CA PRO A 668 8.28 -42.82 -4.10
C PRO A 668 6.75 -42.85 -4.23
N LEU A 669 6.24 -43.08 -5.46
CA LEU A 669 4.81 -43.04 -5.79
C LEU A 669 4.01 -44.24 -5.24
N ASP A 670 4.68 -45.36 -4.98
CA ASP A 670 4.06 -46.58 -4.42
C ASP A 670 3.89 -46.51 -2.87
N GLY A 671 4.37 -45.42 -2.25
CA GLY A 671 4.36 -45.22 -0.80
C GLY A 671 3.34 -44.18 -0.31
N PRO A 672 3.23 -43.96 1.02
CA PRO A 672 2.36 -42.92 1.56
C PRO A 672 2.83 -41.51 1.13
N PRO A 673 1.92 -40.51 1.03
CA PRO A 673 2.26 -39.15 0.59
C PRO A 673 3.41 -38.46 1.36
N LYS A 674 3.66 -38.88 2.60
CA LYS A 674 4.80 -38.42 3.40
C LYS A 674 6.13 -38.59 2.67
N GLY A 675 6.33 -39.70 1.94
CA GLY A 675 7.56 -39.94 1.18
C GLY A 675 7.77 -38.91 0.06
N LEU A 676 6.71 -38.42 -0.56
CA LEU A 676 6.76 -37.35 -1.55
C LEU A 676 7.16 -36.01 -0.90
N VAL A 677 6.62 -35.71 0.28
CA VAL A 677 6.98 -34.49 1.04
C VAL A 677 8.43 -34.53 1.48
N ASP A 678 8.90 -35.68 1.97
CA ASP A 678 10.27 -35.84 2.46
C ASP A 678 11.30 -35.83 1.32
N ALA A 679 10.88 -36.09 0.08
CA ALA A 679 11.72 -35.96 -1.12
C ALA A 679 11.96 -34.50 -1.58
N VAL A 680 11.22 -33.53 -1.03
CA VAL A 680 11.40 -32.10 -1.32
C VAL A 680 12.59 -31.57 -0.53
N LEU A 681 13.53 -30.91 -1.22
CA LEU A 681 14.68 -30.30 -0.55
C LEU A 681 14.25 -29.14 0.36
N PRO A 682 15.05 -28.82 1.41
CA PRO A 682 14.84 -27.61 2.19
C PRO A 682 14.78 -26.34 1.33
N ASP A 683 15.64 -26.21 0.31
CA ASP A 683 15.61 -25.13 -0.68
C ASP A 683 15.46 -25.75 -2.08
N GLU A 684 14.25 -26.25 -2.36
CA GLU A 684 13.89 -26.91 -3.63
C GLU A 684 13.92 -25.95 -4.82
N PHE A 685 13.65 -24.67 -4.57
CA PHE A 685 13.65 -23.60 -5.57
C PHE A 685 14.53 -22.44 -5.06
N PRO A 686 15.85 -22.51 -5.29
CA PRO A 686 16.81 -21.52 -4.80
C PRO A 686 16.55 -20.14 -5.39
N LEU A 687 17.14 -19.11 -4.78
CA LEU A 687 17.04 -17.75 -5.29
C LEU A 687 17.64 -17.63 -6.70
N SER A 688 16.98 -16.87 -7.57
CA SER A 688 17.61 -16.43 -8.81
C SER A 688 18.80 -15.50 -8.53
N MET A 689 19.72 -15.36 -9.48
CA MET A 689 20.87 -14.43 -9.34
C MET A 689 20.44 -12.99 -9.00
N PHE A 690 19.28 -12.56 -9.50
CA PHE A 690 18.70 -11.26 -9.17
C PHE A 690 18.37 -11.16 -7.68
N TYR A 691 17.66 -12.16 -7.14
CA TYR A 691 17.24 -12.15 -5.74
C TYR A 691 18.38 -12.43 -4.76
N GLU A 692 19.37 -13.23 -5.13
CA GLU A 692 20.60 -13.39 -4.31
C GLU A 692 21.28 -12.02 -4.10
N ALA A 693 21.42 -11.24 -5.18
CA ALA A 693 22.02 -9.92 -5.11
C ALA A 693 21.14 -8.92 -4.33
N LEU A 694 19.82 -8.94 -4.55
CA LEU A 694 18.88 -8.06 -3.84
C LEU A 694 18.84 -8.37 -2.34
N SER A 695 18.73 -9.65 -1.97
CA SER A 695 18.74 -10.10 -0.58
C SER A 695 20.00 -9.64 0.15
N LYS A 696 21.18 -9.83 -0.46
CA LYS A 696 22.44 -9.36 0.12
C LYS A 696 22.48 -7.85 0.34
N LYS A 697 21.95 -7.06 -0.60
CA LYS A 697 21.93 -5.60 -0.50
C LYS A 697 20.96 -5.09 0.55
N LEU A 698 19.78 -5.72 0.68
CA LEU A 698 18.71 -5.26 1.55
C LEU A 698 18.68 -5.96 2.93
N ALA A 699 19.53 -6.95 3.17
CA ALA A 699 19.62 -7.63 4.47
C ALA A 699 19.72 -6.66 5.68
N PRO A 700 20.52 -5.57 5.65
CA PRO A 700 20.55 -4.62 6.76
C PRO A 700 19.21 -3.90 7.00
N VAL A 701 18.46 -3.62 5.92
CA VAL A 701 17.14 -2.96 6.00
C VAL A 701 16.11 -3.91 6.57
N VAL A 702 16.08 -5.15 6.06
CA VAL A 702 15.17 -6.20 6.57
C VAL A 702 15.41 -6.45 8.06
N GLU A 703 16.68 -6.56 8.47
CA GLU A 703 17.02 -6.75 9.89
C GLU A 703 16.61 -5.55 10.77
N ALA A 704 16.77 -4.32 10.28
CA ALA A 704 16.36 -3.12 10.99
C ALA A 704 14.84 -2.99 11.17
N THR A 705 14.05 -3.79 10.45
CA THR A 705 12.58 -3.80 10.56
C THR A 705 12.06 -4.77 11.62
N ARG A 706 12.94 -5.52 12.30
CA ARG A 706 12.56 -6.36 13.44
C ARG A 706 11.91 -5.49 14.52
N GLY A 707 10.78 -5.94 15.08
CA GLY A 707 10.09 -5.20 16.14
C GLY A 707 9.33 -3.96 15.68
N VAL A 708 9.45 -3.53 14.41
CA VAL A 708 8.90 -2.26 13.94
C VAL A 708 7.39 -2.19 14.07
N THR A 709 6.88 -1.06 14.55
CA THR A 709 5.46 -0.71 14.60
C THR A 709 5.19 0.51 13.71
N GLY A 710 3.91 0.79 13.47
CA GLY A 710 3.46 1.93 12.65
C GLY A 710 3.88 3.30 13.17
#